data_AF-A0A251ITM4-F1
#
_entry.id   AF-A0A251ITM4-F1
#
_cell.length_a   1.000
_cell.length_b   1.000
_cell.length_c   1.000
_cell.angle_alpha   90.00
_cell.angle_beta   90.00
_cell.angle_gamma   90.00
#
_symmetry.space_group_name_H-M   'P 1'
#
loop_
_entity.id
_entity.type
_entity.pdbx_description
1 polymer ?
#
loop_
_entity_poly.entity_id
_entity_poly.type
_entity_poly.pdbx_seq_one_letter_code
_entity_poly.pdbx_strand_id
1 'polypeptide(L)'
;MCPFLVQGYLCWCVLLGHLCISTLCLNSGQYRGGGWSGNWLHNSGSILSDDSRSGMSYNAKAKEFSSPFNNSVSCEDLEGVGSFNTTCLLNSNLQLNSDHYIYGTGNLEILPHVSIVCPIEGCMITFNMTGSVNIGRYAAIVAGSVVFAAANLTMERDSTINTTALGGLPPPQTSGTPVGYDGAGGGHGGRGASCLTKNKTNNWGGDVYAWSTLAEPWSYGSKGGGSSLDNKFGGNGGGRVKLQVRELLYLNGSVTAEGGDGGLNRGGGSGGSIFIHAVKLKGYGIISTAGGKGRGGGGGGRISLDCYSIQEDVKVTVHGGLSLGCPTNSGAAGTFFNADLLSLRVGNDNVTTETETPLLDFPTTPLWSNVFVENNAKVLVPLLWTRVQVRGQLGVYRGGSIVFGLSAYPVSEFELVAEELLMSDSIIKVFGAFRVAVKMLLMWNSKIEIDGGGNTFVIASILEVRNLIVLRANSVISSNANLGVYGQGLLRLTGHGDAIKGQRLSLSLFYNITVGLGSILQAPLGDDASRDVVTQSLCHSQTCPIDLITPPDDCHVNYTLSFSLQICRVEDLLVSGIVKGSIIHIHRARTIIVDTSGLITSSGLGCSEGVGKGNYSNGAGSGAGHGGRGGSGYFNGIVSDGGNKYGDADLPCELGSGTEGPDQSYGNVVGGGMIVMGSIQWPLLRLDLHGSMKADGQSFDKASINSNRSLVGGLGGGSGGTILLFLQELVLADNSCLSVLGGSGGPLGGGGGGGGRVHFHWSKIESGDEYFPVASIGGSINSSGGAGNNGGLFGEGGTVTGKTCPKGLYGTFCKECPVGTYKEVEGSDESLCIPCSFERLPNRANFIYVRGGVSQPPCPYRCISDKYRMPNCYTPLEELIYTFGGPWPFSLFLSCLLVLLALLLSTLRIKLVGSGSSYGAHSIEHQSHHHFPHLLSLSEVRGARAEETQSHVYRMYFMGPNAFREPWHLPYSPPNAIIEIVYEDAFNRFIDEINSVAAYDWWEGSVHSILSVLAYPCAWSWKQWRRRNKIHRLQEYVKSEYDHSCLRSCRSRALYKGMKD
;
A
#
# COMPACT_ATOMS: atom_id res chain seq x y z
N MET A 1 -25.58 -20.44 -61.46
CA MET A 1 -26.37 -19.77 -62.52
C MET A 1 -25.68 -18.46 -62.85
N CYS A 2 -25.49 -18.13 -64.14
CA CYS A 2 -25.29 -16.75 -64.62
C CYS A 2 -26.68 -16.08 -64.74
N PRO A 3 -26.83 -14.74 -64.84
CA PRO A 3 -26.17 -13.79 -65.78
C PRO A 3 -25.10 -12.89 -65.08
N PHE A 4 -24.14 -12.17 -65.70
CA PHE A 4 -24.10 -11.29 -66.91
C PHE A 4 -24.96 -10.00 -66.76
N LEU A 5 -24.65 -8.79 -67.24
CA LEU A 5 -23.49 -8.09 -67.85
C LEU A 5 -23.58 -6.61 -67.32
N VAL A 6 -22.91 -5.53 -67.76
CA VAL A 6 -22.17 -5.22 -69.00
C VAL A 6 -20.96 -4.29 -68.75
N GLN A 7 -19.97 -4.37 -69.64
CA GLN A 7 -19.04 -3.32 -70.07
C GLN A 7 -19.74 -1.97 -70.41
N GLY A 8 -19.07 -0.80 -70.48
CA GLY A 8 -17.66 -0.46 -70.24
C GLY A 8 -17.21 0.79 -71.05
N TYR A 9 -16.00 1.27 -70.77
CA TYR A 9 -15.14 2.15 -71.60
C TYR A 9 -15.34 3.70 -71.74
N LEU A 10 -14.20 4.37 -71.49
CA LEU A 10 -13.53 5.46 -72.26
C LEU A 10 -13.92 6.94 -72.11
N CYS A 11 -12.86 7.72 -71.86
CA CYS A 11 -12.58 9.13 -72.19
C CYS A 11 -13.56 10.23 -71.75
N TRP A 12 -13.16 11.47 -71.46
CA TRP A 12 -11.93 12.20 -71.06
C TRP A 12 -12.30 13.67 -71.31
N CYS A 13 -11.59 14.64 -70.72
CA CYS A 13 -11.64 16.07 -71.09
C CYS A 13 -12.99 16.81 -70.76
N VAL A 14 -13.03 18.10 -70.41
CA VAL A 14 -11.95 19.08 -70.20
C VAL A 14 -12.38 20.31 -69.36
N LEU A 15 -11.40 20.92 -68.65
CA LEU A 15 -11.26 22.32 -68.15
C LEU A 15 -12.37 23.08 -67.37
N LEU A 16 -11.87 23.87 -66.40
CA LEU A 16 -12.34 25.18 -65.91
C LEU A 16 -13.71 25.23 -65.18
N GLY A 17 -13.98 26.22 -64.31
CA GLY A 17 -13.18 27.40 -63.92
C GLY A 17 -13.58 27.99 -62.56
N HIS A 18 -12.97 29.11 -62.18
CA HIS A 18 -13.01 29.67 -60.82
C HIS A 18 -14.19 30.62 -60.52
N LEU A 19 -14.49 30.68 -59.20
CA LEU A 19 -14.86 31.88 -58.40
C LEU A 19 -16.30 32.44 -58.35
N CYS A 20 -16.55 33.00 -57.15
CA CYS A 20 -17.32 34.21 -56.82
C CYS A 20 -18.80 34.17 -56.36
N ILE A 21 -18.95 34.63 -55.10
CA ILE A 21 -19.91 35.65 -54.61
C ILE A 21 -21.24 35.17 -53.95
N SER A 22 -21.60 35.95 -52.94
CA SER A 22 -22.69 35.83 -51.97
C SER A 22 -24.05 36.39 -52.43
N THR A 23 -25.11 36.06 -51.69
CA THR A 23 -26.06 37.07 -51.18
C THR A 23 -26.81 36.60 -49.92
N LEU A 24 -27.28 37.54 -49.11
CA LEU A 24 -28.22 37.30 -48.00
C LEU A 24 -29.68 37.40 -48.47
N CYS A 25 -30.60 36.78 -47.71
CA CYS A 25 -32.00 37.21 -47.64
C CYS A 25 -32.47 37.31 -46.17
N LEU A 26 -33.18 38.39 -45.85
CA LEU A 26 -34.07 38.51 -44.68
C LEU A 26 -35.46 37.92 -45.08
N ASN A 27 -36.52 37.85 -44.25
CA ASN A 27 -36.89 38.66 -43.09
C ASN A 27 -38.02 38.02 -42.22
N SER A 28 -38.19 38.53 -40.99
CA SER A 28 -39.43 38.67 -40.17
C SER A 28 -40.55 37.58 -40.16
N GLY A 29 -41.18 37.23 -39.03
CA GLY A 29 -41.08 37.76 -37.66
C GLY A 29 -42.37 37.53 -36.82
N GLN A 30 -42.55 38.30 -35.73
CA GLN A 30 -43.67 38.29 -34.75
C GLN A 30 -43.63 37.19 -33.66
N TYR A 31 -44.06 37.39 -32.39
CA TYR A 31 -44.53 38.61 -31.67
C TYR A 31 -44.31 38.52 -30.12
N ARG A 32 -44.33 39.70 -29.46
CA ARG A 32 -44.51 40.08 -28.01
C ARG A 32 -44.47 39.03 -26.86
N GLY A 33 -44.00 39.36 -25.63
CA GLY A 33 -43.35 40.60 -25.13
C GLY A 33 -43.74 41.02 -23.68
N GLY A 34 -42.87 41.82 -23.01
CA GLY A 34 -43.06 42.39 -21.65
C GLY A 34 -42.50 41.50 -20.51
N GLY A 35 -41.96 42.00 -19.39
CA GLY A 35 -41.85 43.38 -18.84
C GLY A 35 -42.53 43.48 -17.45
N TRP A 36 -42.05 44.21 -16.43
CA TRP A 36 -40.93 45.16 -16.33
C TRP A 36 -40.61 45.50 -14.85
N SER A 37 -39.35 45.86 -14.53
CA SER A 37 -38.86 46.78 -13.47
C SER A 37 -39.58 46.94 -12.11
N GLY A 38 -38.79 46.85 -11.01
CA GLY A 38 -39.09 47.49 -9.72
C GLY A 38 -37.87 47.62 -8.80
N ASN A 39 -37.38 48.84 -8.55
CA ASN A 39 -36.33 49.12 -7.55
C ASN A 39 -36.90 49.10 -6.12
N TRP A 40 -36.05 48.88 -5.10
CA TRP A 40 -35.84 49.86 -4.02
C TRP A 40 -34.59 49.59 -3.16
N LEU A 41 -34.21 50.62 -2.38
CA LEU A 41 -32.91 50.85 -1.73
C LEU A 41 -32.65 50.09 -0.40
N HIS A 42 -31.41 50.23 0.07
CA HIS A 42 -30.84 49.85 1.37
C HIS A 42 -30.53 48.34 1.58
N ASN A 43 -29.46 47.96 2.29
CA ASN A 43 -28.52 48.78 3.07
C ASN A 43 -27.05 48.34 2.92
N SER A 44 -26.12 49.29 2.80
CA SER A 44 -24.67 49.03 2.67
C SER A 44 -23.99 49.11 4.04
N GLY A 45 -23.55 47.96 4.58
CA GLY A 45 -22.87 47.86 5.88
C GLY A 45 -21.36 47.63 5.75
N SER A 46 -20.60 48.62 5.29
CA SER A 46 -19.13 48.57 5.31
C SER A 46 -18.59 48.91 6.69
N ILE A 47 -17.90 47.97 7.34
CA ILE A 47 -17.08 48.23 8.52
C ILE A 47 -15.63 47.92 8.16
N LEU A 48 -14.78 48.95 8.19
CA LEU A 48 -13.34 48.75 8.33
C LEU A 48 -13.07 48.30 9.77
N SER A 49 -12.17 47.35 9.93
CA SER A 49 -11.48 47.08 11.19
C SER A 49 -9.98 47.04 10.89
N ASP A 50 -9.19 47.84 11.58
CA ASP A 50 -7.78 48.06 11.26
C ASP A 50 -6.91 46.79 11.33
N ASP A 51 -6.00 46.69 10.37
CA ASP A 51 -4.99 45.62 10.24
C ASP A 51 -3.90 45.78 11.32
N SER A 52 -4.26 45.41 12.55
CA SER A 52 -3.45 45.56 13.75
C SER A 52 -2.71 44.26 14.06
N ARG A 53 -1.42 44.23 13.69
CA ARG A 53 -0.46 43.16 14.02
C ARG A 53 -0.39 42.87 15.52
N SER A 54 -1.22 41.97 16.02
CA SER A 54 -1.15 41.41 17.38
C SER A 54 -0.22 40.20 17.42
N GLY A 55 1.09 40.45 17.38
CA GLY A 55 2.06 39.42 17.77
C GLY A 55 1.81 39.04 19.24
N MET A 56 1.35 37.81 19.50
CA MET A 56 1.08 37.29 20.85
C MET A 56 2.39 37.06 21.62
N SER A 57 3.05 38.15 22.00
CA SER A 57 3.97 38.14 23.14
C SER A 57 3.17 37.75 24.38
N TYR A 58 3.43 36.55 24.89
CA TYR A 58 3.01 36.13 26.23
C TYR A 58 3.83 36.88 27.28
N ASN A 59 3.66 38.21 27.32
CA ASN A 59 3.90 39.00 28.51
C ASN A 59 2.85 38.57 29.56
N ALA A 60 3.10 37.43 30.19
CA ALA A 60 2.50 37.08 31.45
C ALA A 60 2.88 38.19 32.43
N LYS A 61 2.00 39.19 32.58
CA LYS A 61 2.08 40.16 33.66
C LYS A 61 2.21 39.36 34.94
N ALA A 62 3.38 39.44 35.58
CA ALA A 62 3.56 38.90 36.90
C ALA A 62 2.47 39.52 37.78
N LYS A 63 1.50 38.71 38.20
CA LYS A 63 0.73 39.02 39.39
C LYS A 63 1.73 38.92 40.52
N GLU A 64 2.27 40.07 40.92
CA GLU A 64 3.05 40.20 42.13
C GLU A 64 2.28 39.52 43.26
N PHE A 65 2.94 38.58 43.95
CA PHE A 65 2.33 37.87 45.07
C PHE A 65 2.23 38.84 46.25
N SER A 66 1.19 39.65 46.25
CA SER A 66 0.84 40.58 47.34
C SER A 66 0.24 39.82 48.52
N SER A 67 1.05 38.96 49.11
CA SER A 67 0.86 38.30 50.41
C SER A 67 1.89 38.87 51.41
N PRO A 68 1.60 38.92 52.71
CA PRO A 68 2.25 39.87 53.62
C PRO A 68 3.73 39.58 53.86
N PHE A 69 4.60 40.52 53.46
CA PHE A 69 5.95 40.63 53.98
C PHE A 69 5.89 40.87 55.50
N ASN A 70 6.45 39.94 56.29
CA ASN A 70 6.75 40.20 57.71
C ASN A 70 7.84 39.28 58.30
N ASN A 71 8.17 38.14 57.65
CA ASN A 71 9.27 37.25 58.05
C ASN A 71 10.38 37.23 56.98
N SER A 72 11.02 38.37 56.73
CA SER A 72 12.28 38.42 55.96
C SER A 72 13.44 38.11 56.89
N VAL A 73 14.10 36.97 56.66
CA VAL A 73 15.15 36.42 57.53
C VAL A 73 16.53 36.90 57.05
N SER A 74 17.46 37.23 57.96
CA SER A 74 18.84 37.62 57.61
C SER A 74 19.80 36.42 57.56
N CYS A 75 21.03 36.64 57.11
CA CYS A 75 22.06 35.58 57.08
C CYS A 75 22.43 35.15 58.51
N GLU A 76 22.50 36.10 59.44
CA GLU A 76 22.83 35.88 60.85
C GLU A 76 21.71 35.12 61.60
N ASP A 77 20.44 35.35 61.23
CA ASP A 77 19.28 34.60 61.75
C ASP A 77 19.28 33.11 61.29
N LEU A 78 20.03 32.79 60.24
CA LEU A 78 20.31 31.41 59.80
C LEU A 78 21.67 30.91 60.29
N GLU A 79 22.21 31.50 61.37
CA GLU A 79 23.54 31.22 61.94
C GLU A 79 24.71 31.38 60.93
N GLY A 80 24.45 32.02 59.79
CA GLY A 80 25.38 32.18 58.68
C GLY A 80 26.34 33.36 58.84
N VAL A 81 27.44 33.29 58.12
CA VAL A 81 28.45 34.36 58.07
C VAL A 81 28.30 35.17 56.79
N GLY A 82 28.09 36.48 56.94
CA GLY A 82 28.03 37.44 55.81
C GLY A 82 26.64 38.02 55.59
N SER A 83 26.25 38.20 54.33
CA SER A 83 24.97 38.84 53.98
C SER A 83 24.44 38.33 52.64
N PHE A 84 23.12 38.13 52.54
CA PHE A 84 22.47 37.75 51.29
C PHE A 84 22.63 38.78 50.16
N ASN A 85 23.06 40.01 50.44
CA ASN A 85 23.36 41.03 49.43
C ASN A 85 24.79 41.00 48.89
N THR A 86 25.67 40.16 49.46
CA THR A 86 27.06 39.99 49.01
C THR A 86 27.39 38.50 48.87
N THR A 87 27.63 37.81 49.97
CA THR A 87 27.72 36.35 50.06
C THR A 87 27.32 35.95 51.48
N CYS A 88 26.42 34.98 51.60
CA CYS A 88 26.08 34.34 52.87
C CYS A 88 26.65 32.92 52.87
N LEU A 89 27.45 32.59 53.89
CA LEU A 89 28.05 31.27 54.10
C LEU A 89 27.29 30.56 55.23
N LEU A 90 26.51 29.53 54.91
CA LEU A 90 25.85 28.70 55.93
C LEU A 90 26.78 27.56 56.34
N ASN A 91 27.09 27.47 57.63
CA ASN A 91 28.10 26.55 58.20
C ASN A 91 27.57 25.66 59.35
N SER A 92 26.34 25.88 59.82
CA SER A 92 25.69 25.12 60.89
C SER A 92 24.43 24.41 60.39
N ASN A 93 23.87 23.52 61.23
CA ASN A 93 22.67 22.75 60.90
C ASN A 93 21.41 23.41 61.45
N LEU A 94 20.46 23.70 60.57
CA LEU A 94 19.27 24.50 60.87
C LEU A 94 18.01 23.63 60.96
N GLN A 95 17.25 23.76 62.04
CA GLN A 95 15.90 23.21 62.18
C GLN A 95 14.86 24.32 62.16
N LEU A 96 13.99 24.31 61.15
CA LEU A 96 12.98 25.33 60.91
C LEU A 96 11.59 24.84 61.31
N ASN A 97 10.82 25.67 62.01
CA ASN A 97 9.50 25.33 62.56
C ASN A 97 8.32 25.99 61.81
N SER A 98 8.59 26.67 60.70
CA SER A 98 7.61 27.39 59.87
C SER A 98 8.13 27.59 58.45
N ASP A 99 7.28 28.09 57.56
CA ASP A 99 7.73 28.60 56.26
C ASP A 99 8.81 29.70 56.43
N HIS A 100 9.81 29.70 55.55
CA HIS A 100 10.93 30.66 55.55
C HIS A 100 11.16 31.21 54.13
N TYR A 101 11.28 32.54 54.03
CA TYR A 101 11.47 33.26 52.77
C TYR A 101 12.78 34.05 52.83
N ILE A 102 13.76 33.57 52.08
CA ILE A 102 15.14 34.06 52.04
C ILE A 102 15.33 34.80 50.71
N TYR A 103 15.77 36.06 50.78
CA TYR A 103 15.94 36.93 49.62
C TYR A 103 17.29 37.65 49.65
N GLY A 104 17.95 37.76 48.50
CA GLY A 104 19.26 38.40 48.40
C GLY A 104 19.66 38.81 46.99
N THR A 105 20.48 39.86 46.89
CA THR A 105 21.07 40.26 45.60
C THR A 105 22.40 39.56 45.29
N GLY A 106 23.05 38.97 46.30
CA GLY A 106 24.36 38.33 46.20
C GLY A 106 24.29 36.80 46.07
N ASN A 107 25.32 36.14 46.62
CA ASN A 107 25.52 34.70 46.55
C ASN A 107 25.12 33.97 47.85
N LEU A 108 24.87 32.68 47.76
CA LEU A 108 24.62 31.78 48.89
C LEU A 108 25.48 30.53 48.75
N GLU A 109 26.29 30.21 49.75
CA GLU A 109 27.07 28.98 49.79
C GLU A 109 26.68 28.17 51.04
N ILE A 110 26.18 26.96 50.80
CA ILE A 110 25.85 25.98 51.83
C ILE A 110 27.05 25.03 51.91
N LEU A 111 27.81 25.09 53.01
CA LEU A 111 29.04 24.33 53.15
C LEU A 111 28.77 22.80 53.23
N PRO A 112 29.80 21.97 52.93
CA PRO A 112 29.65 20.52 53.01
C PRO A 112 29.13 20.03 54.37
N HIS A 113 28.30 19.00 54.35
CA HIS A 113 27.61 18.39 55.51
C HIS A 113 26.57 19.26 56.23
N VAL A 114 26.25 20.47 55.76
CA VAL A 114 25.19 21.32 56.34
C VAL A 114 23.79 20.78 56.02
N SER A 115 22.95 20.62 57.04
CA SER A 115 21.55 20.21 56.91
C SER A 115 20.58 21.34 57.28
N ILE A 116 19.64 21.68 56.39
CA ILE A 116 18.55 22.63 56.62
C ILE A 116 17.23 21.85 56.57
N VAL A 117 16.51 21.74 57.69
CA VAL A 117 15.39 20.81 57.85
C VAL A 117 14.15 21.49 58.41
N CYS A 118 13.05 21.49 57.65
CA CYS A 118 11.69 21.75 58.16
C CYS A 118 10.88 20.44 58.12
N PRO A 119 10.66 19.74 59.25
CA PRO A 119 10.04 18.42 59.28
C PRO A 119 8.51 18.43 59.18
N ILE A 120 7.90 19.60 58.93
CA ILE A 120 6.44 19.80 58.92
C ILE A 120 5.89 19.55 57.50
N GLU A 121 4.82 18.76 57.39
CA GLU A 121 4.15 18.46 56.13
C GLU A 121 3.71 19.76 55.41
N GLY A 122 4.18 19.93 54.18
CA GLY A 122 3.87 21.11 53.35
C GLY A 122 4.65 22.39 53.69
N CYS A 123 5.57 22.38 54.67
CA CYS A 123 6.40 23.55 55.02
C CYS A 123 7.26 24.02 53.85
N MET A 124 7.30 25.33 53.61
CA MET A 124 7.95 25.94 52.45
C MET A 124 9.25 26.68 52.80
N ILE A 125 10.36 26.27 52.19
CA ILE A 125 11.62 27.02 52.20
C ILE A 125 11.82 27.62 50.80
N THR A 126 11.89 28.95 50.71
CA THR A 126 12.14 29.69 49.47
C THR A 126 13.46 30.44 49.55
N PHE A 127 14.40 30.13 48.66
CA PHE A 127 15.63 30.88 48.43
C PHE A 127 15.52 31.66 47.11
N ASN A 128 15.58 32.98 47.15
CA ASN A 128 15.50 33.84 45.98
C ASN A 128 16.71 34.78 45.92
N MET A 129 17.76 34.31 45.24
CA MET A 129 19.05 34.99 45.13
C MET A 129 19.23 35.50 43.69
N THR A 130 19.75 36.72 43.49
CA THR A 130 20.10 37.16 42.11
C THR A 130 21.50 36.76 41.67
N GLY A 131 22.37 36.32 42.58
CA GLY A 131 23.69 35.74 42.30
C GLY A 131 23.67 34.22 42.15
N SER A 132 24.79 33.58 42.50
CA SER A 132 24.95 32.12 42.45
C SER A 132 24.63 31.44 43.79
N VAL A 133 24.04 30.25 43.71
CA VAL A 133 23.81 29.36 44.85
C VAL A 133 24.68 28.11 44.71
N ASN A 134 25.45 27.78 45.74
CA ASN A 134 26.26 26.56 45.79
C ASN A 134 25.82 25.67 46.96
N ILE A 135 25.59 24.39 46.69
CA ILE A 135 25.19 23.36 47.66
C ILE A 135 26.32 22.33 47.71
N GLY A 136 27.13 22.40 48.76
CA GLY A 136 28.33 21.57 48.94
C GLY A 136 28.03 20.07 49.17
N ARG A 137 29.08 19.26 49.06
CA ARG A 137 29.02 17.80 49.27
C ARG A 137 28.31 17.42 50.57
N TYR A 138 27.43 16.42 50.51
CA TYR A 138 26.66 15.91 51.65
C TYR A 138 25.75 16.94 52.35
N ALA A 139 25.58 18.15 51.80
CA ALA A 139 24.59 19.09 52.31
C ALA A 139 23.16 18.63 51.96
N ALA A 140 22.21 18.85 52.87
CA ALA A 140 20.85 18.33 52.77
C ALA A 140 19.80 19.39 53.08
N ILE A 141 18.85 19.59 52.16
CA ILE A 141 17.74 20.53 52.32
C ILE A 141 16.44 19.72 52.33
N VAL A 142 15.73 19.74 53.45
CA VAL A 142 14.58 18.87 53.71
C VAL A 142 13.36 19.70 54.09
N ALA A 143 12.29 19.67 53.29
CA ALA A 143 11.05 20.42 53.53
C ALA A 143 9.86 19.81 52.78
N GLY A 144 8.64 20.34 53.00
CA GLY A 144 7.47 19.98 52.19
C GLY A 144 7.47 20.63 50.80
N SER A 145 7.92 21.88 50.71
CA SER A 145 8.19 22.61 49.46
C SER A 145 9.57 23.25 49.51
N VAL A 146 10.36 23.10 48.45
CA VAL A 146 11.63 23.81 48.27
C VAL A 146 11.58 24.61 46.97
N VAL A 147 11.87 25.91 47.07
CA VAL A 147 11.96 26.83 45.91
C VAL A 147 13.36 27.44 45.88
N PHE A 148 14.02 27.34 44.73
CA PHE A 148 15.24 28.07 44.41
C PHE A 148 15.03 28.96 43.20
N ALA A 149 15.32 30.25 43.33
CA ALA A 149 15.57 31.16 42.23
C ALA A 149 17.02 31.66 42.31
N ALA A 150 17.77 31.56 41.21
CA ALA A 150 19.20 31.85 41.16
C ALA A 150 19.64 32.30 39.75
N ALA A 151 20.78 32.98 39.62
CA ALA A 151 21.44 33.09 38.32
C ALA A 151 22.05 31.74 37.89
N ASN A 152 22.83 31.14 38.79
CA ASN A 152 23.46 29.84 38.65
C ASN A 152 23.24 29.01 39.92
N LEU A 153 22.99 27.70 39.77
CA LEU A 153 22.79 26.78 40.89
C LEU A 153 23.71 25.57 40.72
N THR A 154 24.60 25.33 41.67
CA THR A 154 25.52 24.20 41.68
C THR A 154 25.21 23.28 42.86
N MET A 155 24.99 21.99 42.56
CA MET A 155 24.78 20.91 43.52
C MET A 155 25.92 19.91 43.38
N GLU A 156 26.82 19.89 44.37
CA GLU A 156 27.95 18.95 44.39
C GLU A 156 27.48 17.51 44.59
N ARG A 157 28.42 16.56 44.43
CA ARG A 157 28.17 15.13 44.64
C ARG A 157 27.60 14.86 46.04
N ASP A 158 26.63 13.96 46.11
CA ASP A 158 25.98 13.50 47.35
C ASP A 158 25.22 14.61 48.12
N SER A 159 25.06 15.81 47.54
CA SER A 159 24.11 16.82 48.04
C SER A 159 22.66 16.42 47.75
N THR A 160 21.70 16.85 48.58
CA THR A 160 20.29 16.44 48.45
C THR A 160 19.31 17.59 48.66
N ILE A 161 18.32 17.72 47.76
CA ILE A 161 17.08 18.47 47.99
C ILE A 161 15.96 17.44 48.11
N ASN A 162 15.46 17.21 49.31
CA ASN A 162 14.59 16.09 49.63
C ASN A 162 13.24 16.55 50.21
N THR A 163 12.16 16.23 49.51
CA THR A 163 10.78 16.52 49.93
C THR A 163 9.92 15.24 50.00
N THR A 164 10.58 14.07 50.04
CA THR A 164 9.94 12.75 50.12
C THR A 164 9.10 12.62 51.38
N ALA A 165 7.85 12.13 51.23
CA ALA A 165 6.88 11.94 52.31
C ALA A 165 6.48 13.20 53.13
N LEU A 166 6.86 14.41 52.69
CA LEU A 166 6.55 15.69 53.34
C LEU A 166 5.48 16.52 52.59
N GLY A 167 4.73 15.90 51.67
CA GLY A 167 3.64 16.55 50.95
C GLY A 167 2.51 17.02 51.86
N GLY A 168 2.14 18.29 51.76
CA GLY A 168 0.94 18.85 52.40
C GLY A 168 -0.35 18.48 51.66
N LEU A 169 -1.45 19.17 51.98
CA LEU A 169 -2.76 18.88 51.36
C LEU A 169 -2.77 19.12 49.83
N PRO A 170 -3.34 18.21 49.02
CA PRO A 170 -3.54 18.43 47.59
C PRO A 170 -4.55 19.58 47.35
N PRO A 171 -4.64 20.13 46.12
CA PRO A 171 -5.52 21.26 45.85
C PRO A 171 -7.00 20.97 46.19
N PRO A 172 -7.79 21.97 46.62
CA PRO A 172 -9.19 21.77 46.98
C PRO A 172 -10.00 21.05 45.89
N GLN A 173 -10.91 20.18 46.29
CA GLN A 173 -11.72 19.31 45.42
C GLN A 173 -10.95 18.21 44.65
N THR A 174 -9.62 18.30 44.51
CA THR A 174 -8.78 17.23 43.94
C THR A 174 -8.11 16.40 45.04
N SER A 175 -8.40 15.10 45.10
CA SER A 175 -7.73 14.19 46.02
C SER A 175 -7.49 12.83 45.36
N GLY A 176 -6.22 12.52 45.10
CA GLY A 176 -5.79 11.16 44.78
C GLY A 176 -5.65 10.27 46.02
N THR A 177 -6.32 10.56 47.14
CA THR A 177 -6.38 9.65 48.30
C THR A 177 -7.54 8.66 48.07
N PRO A 178 -7.32 7.34 48.03
CA PRO A 178 -8.38 6.38 47.75
C PRO A 178 -9.44 6.33 48.85
N VAL A 179 -10.67 5.97 48.47
CA VAL A 179 -11.80 5.81 49.39
C VAL A 179 -11.81 4.39 49.95
N GLY A 180 -11.87 4.27 51.30
CA GLY A 180 -11.96 2.99 52.00
C GLY A 180 -10.71 2.66 52.82
N TYR A 181 -10.64 1.41 53.30
CA TYR A 181 -9.60 0.92 54.22
C TYR A 181 -8.89 -0.35 53.73
N ASP A 182 -8.94 -0.61 52.42
CA ASP A 182 -8.30 -1.79 51.78
C ASP A 182 -6.78 -1.61 51.55
N GLY A 183 -6.18 -0.52 52.05
CA GLY A 183 -4.75 -0.22 51.87
C GLY A 183 -4.33 0.11 50.44
N ALA A 184 -5.23 0.62 49.59
CA ALA A 184 -4.90 1.05 48.23
C ALA A 184 -3.94 2.27 48.23
N GLY A 185 -3.09 2.40 47.21
CA GLY A 185 -2.12 3.49 47.09
C GLY A 185 -2.75 4.82 46.64
N GLY A 186 -2.08 5.93 46.97
CA GLY A 186 -2.43 7.27 46.48
C GLY A 186 -2.08 7.46 45.00
N GLY A 187 -2.75 8.37 44.29
CA GLY A 187 -2.42 8.80 42.92
C GLY A 187 -2.06 10.29 42.84
N HIS A 188 -1.42 10.73 41.75
CA HIS A 188 -1.17 12.15 41.46
C HIS A 188 -0.80 12.36 39.98
N GLY A 189 0.37 11.87 39.55
CA GLY A 189 0.79 11.83 38.16
C GLY A 189 0.27 10.58 37.44
N GLY A 190 0.53 9.43 38.06
CA GLY A 190 -0.13 8.14 37.80
C GLY A 190 -1.13 7.78 38.90
N ARG A 191 -2.02 6.82 38.61
CA ARG A 191 -2.96 6.26 39.61
C ARG A 191 -2.21 5.36 40.61
N GLY A 192 -2.67 5.36 41.86
CA GLY A 192 -2.26 4.36 42.84
C GLY A 192 -2.90 3.01 42.58
N ALA A 193 -2.27 1.91 43.01
CA ALA A 193 -2.82 0.56 42.84
C ALA A 193 -3.76 0.15 43.98
N SER A 194 -4.67 -0.79 43.69
CA SER A 194 -5.55 -1.41 44.69
C SER A 194 -5.43 -2.92 44.71
N CYS A 195 -5.77 -3.52 45.86
CA CYS A 195 -5.64 -4.94 46.15
C CYS A 195 -6.95 -5.54 46.67
N LEU A 196 -7.92 -5.64 45.77
CA LEU A 196 -9.24 -6.20 46.03
C LEU A 196 -9.21 -7.73 45.90
N THR A 197 -9.63 -8.43 46.95
CA THR A 197 -9.71 -9.91 47.01
C THR A 197 -10.99 -10.49 46.38
N LYS A 198 -11.67 -9.75 45.50
CA LYS A 198 -12.94 -10.14 44.86
C LYS A 198 -13.01 -9.66 43.42
N ASN A 199 -13.70 -10.43 42.58
CA ASN A 199 -13.85 -10.21 41.13
C ASN A 199 -14.61 -8.91 40.80
N LYS A 200 -13.92 -7.76 40.88
CA LYS A 200 -14.31 -6.47 40.30
C LYS A 200 -13.22 -6.03 39.33
N THR A 201 -13.60 -5.20 38.36
CA THR A 201 -12.73 -4.78 37.25
C THR A 201 -11.84 -3.57 37.56
N ASN A 202 -12.19 -2.74 38.54
CA ASN A 202 -11.38 -1.57 38.94
C ASN A 202 -10.30 -1.96 39.96
N ASN A 203 -9.10 -2.26 39.47
CA ASN A 203 -7.93 -2.61 40.29
C ASN A 203 -7.06 -1.41 40.72
N TRP A 204 -7.56 -0.18 40.53
CA TRP A 204 -6.87 1.06 40.85
C TRP A 204 -7.38 1.68 42.17
N GLY A 205 -6.55 2.54 42.77
CA GLY A 205 -6.73 3.19 44.07
C GLY A 205 -7.00 4.69 43.91
N GLY A 206 -6.05 5.53 44.31
CA GLY A 206 -6.15 6.98 44.16
C GLY A 206 -6.05 7.44 42.69
N ASP A 207 -6.90 8.38 42.27
CA ASP A 207 -6.89 8.94 40.92
C ASP A 207 -5.84 10.06 40.73
N VAL A 208 -5.62 10.47 39.47
CA VAL A 208 -4.68 11.54 39.07
C VAL A 208 -5.29 12.93 39.15
N TYR A 209 -4.43 13.94 39.27
CA TYR A 209 -4.80 15.35 39.20
C TYR A 209 -3.64 16.19 38.64
N ALA A 210 -3.80 17.52 38.56
CA ALA A 210 -2.81 18.45 38.01
C ALA A 210 -2.38 18.16 36.54
N TRP A 211 -3.29 17.64 35.71
CA TRP A 211 -3.02 17.44 34.27
C TRP A 211 -2.86 18.75 33.50
N SER A 212 -3.72 19.74 33.78
CA SER A 212 -3.68 21.07 33.16
C SER A 212 -2.43 21.89 33.47
N THR A 213 -1.60 21.44 34.41
CA THR A 213 -0.31 22.05 34.78
C THR A 213 0.88 21.13 34.48
N LEU A 214 0.75 20.20 33.52
CA LEU A 214 1.82 19.26 33.12
C LEU A 214 3.17 19.94 32.82
N ALA A 215 3.16 21.14 32.22
CA ALA A 215 4.36 21.90 31.90
C ALA A 215 4.99 22.64 33.11
N GLU A 216 4.18 23.03 34.09
CA GLU A 216 4.61 23.67 35.35
C GLU A 216 3.98 22.94 36.57
N PRO A 217 4.40 21.69 36.87
CA PRO A 217 3.78 20.89 37.90
C PRO A 217 4.03 21.50 39.28
N TRP A 218 2.95 21.84 39.97
CA TRP A 218 3.00 22.45 41.30
C TRP A 218 1.87 21.92 42.19
N SER A 219 1.94 20.64 42.55
CA SER A 219 0.98 19.96 43.44
C SER A 219 1.66 18.95 44.36
N TYR A 220 1.13 18.79 45.57
CA TYR A 220 1.59 17.76 46.50
C TYR A 220 1.06 16.39 46.07
N GLY A 221 1.82 15.33 46.33
CA GLY A 221 1.31 13.96 46.26
C GLY A 221 0.23 13.74 47.32
N SER A 222 -0.60 12.71 47.11
CA SER A 222 -1.64 12.30 48.04
C SER A 222 -1.14 11.24 49.02
N LYS A 223 -1.86 11.09 50.14
CA LYS A 223 -1.59 10.00 51.09
C LYS A 223 -2.20 8.69 50.58
N GLY A 224 -1.57 7.57 50.93
CA GLY A 224 -2.13 6.24 50.69
C GLY A 224 -3.38 5.98 51.54
N GLY A 225 -4.19 4.99 51.15
CA GLY A 225 -5.33 4.52 51.91
C GLY A 225 -4.91 3.80 53.20
N GLY A 226 -5.69 4.02 54.26
CA GLY A 226 -5.50 3.40 55.57
C GLY A 226 -5.91 1.93 55.65
N SER A 227 -5.94 1.44 56.90
CA SER A 227 -6.32 0.06 57.26
C SER A 227 -7.42 -0.05 58.31
N SER A 228 -7.80 1.05 58.97
CA SER A 228 -8.94 1.11 59.90
C SER A 228 -9.51 2.53 60.02
N LEU A 229 -10.62 2.69 60.73
CA LEU A 229 -11.20 4.01 61.02
C LEU A 229 -10.26 4.91 61.85
N ASP A 230 -9.35 4.32 62.62
CA ASP A 230 -8.35 5.01 63.44
C ASP A 230 -7.08 5.28 62.63
N ASN A 231 -6.66 4.31 61.81
CA ASN A 231 -5.54 4.41 60.89
C ASN A 231 -6.04 4.72 59.47
N LYS A 232 -6.60 5.91 59.27
CA LYS A 232 -7.29 6.32 58.02
C LYS A 232 -6.37 6.49 56.80
N PHE A 233 -5.08 6.69 57.03
CA PHE A 233 -4.08 6.96 55.98
C PHE A 233 -2.93 5.96 56.04
N GLY A 234 -2.29 5.74 54.89
CA GLY A 234 -1.05 4.99 54.73
C GLY A 234 0.16 5.91 54.69
N GLY A 235 1.05 5.71 53.72
CA GLY A 235 2.22 6.56 53.51
C GLY A 235 1.83 7.97 53.05
N ASN A 236 2.61 8.97 53.44
CA ASN A 236 2.43 10.37 53.04
C ASN A 236 2.74 10.61 51.56
N GLY A 237 2.14 11.65 50.97
CA GLY A 237 2.50 12.08 49.62
C GLY A 237 3.85 12.78 49.55
N GLY A 238 4.41 12.85 48.34
CA GLY A 238 5.63 13.62 48.06
C GLY A 238 5.39 15.14 48.04
N GLY A 239 6.44 15.89 48.35
CA GLY A 239 6.45 17.36 48.40
C GLY A 239 6.46 18.06 47.03
N ARG A 240 7.04 19.26 46.98
CA ARG A 240 7.24 20.02 45.74
C ARG A 240 8.65 20.59 45.67
N VAL A 241 9.29 20.55 44.50
CA VAL A 241 10.53 21.29 44.23
C VAL A 241 10.35 22.17 43.00
N LYS A 242 10.78 23.44 43.10
CA LYS A 242 10.84 24.39 41.98
C LYS A 242 12.24 25.00 41.91
N LEU A 243 12.98 24.71 40.84
CA LEU A 243 14.29 25.31 40.56
C LEU A 243 14.16 26.25 39.35
N GLN A 244 14.47 27.53 39.52
CA GLN A 244 14.38 28.57 38.50
C GLN A 244 15.74 29.25 38.35
N VAL A 245 16.56 28.71 37.44
CA VAL A 245 17.96 29.08 37.25
C VAL A 245 18.09 29.84 35.93
N ARG A 246 18.71 31.02 35.93
CA ARG A 246 18.76 31.86 34.71
C ARG A 246 19.79 31.38 33.68
N GLU A 247 20.84 30.70 34.11
CA GLU A 247 21.97 30.31 33.25
C GLU A 247 22.28 28.81 33.35
N LEU A 248 23.07 28.37 34.34
CA LEU A 248 23.53 26.99 34.49
C LEU A 248 23.04 26.36 35.80
N LEU A 249 22.36 25.23 35.67
CA LEU A 249 22.14 24.24 36.72
C LEU A 249 23.15 23.10 36.57
N TYR A 250 24.02 22.94 37.56
CA TYR A 250 24.96 21.81 37.65
C TYR A 250 24.48 20.85 38.76
N LEU A 251 24.06 19.65 38.39
CA LEU A 251 23.38 18.69 39.26
C LEU A 251 24.15 17.37 39.33
N ASN A 252 24.97 17.22 40.38
CA ASN A 252 25.59 15.93 40.78
C ASN A 252 25.04 15.38 42.10
N GLY A 253 24.09 16.07 42.72
CA GLY A 253 23.31 15.60 43.87
C GLY A 253 22.01 14.90 43.46
N SER A 254 21.06 14.80 44.39
CA SER A 254 19.69 14.33 44.12
C SER A 254 18.63 15.38 44.44
N VAL A 255 17.53 15.35 43.69
CA VAL A 255 16.32 16.15 43.91
C VAL A 255 15.13 15.20 43.97
N THR A 256 14.52 15.04 45.15
CA THR A 256 13.47 14.04 45.38
C THR A 256 12.18 14.64 45.93
N ALA A 257 11.06 14.14 45.42
CA ALA A 257 9.71 14.38 45.94
C ALA A 257 8.91 13.07 45.89
N GLU A 258 9.43 12.01 46.51
CA GLU A 258 8.84 10.67 46.43
C GLU A 258 7.69 10.47 47.43
N GLY A 259 6.80 9.53 47.16
CA GLY A 259 5.78 9.10 48.10
C GLY A 259 6.36 8.24 49.23
N GLY A 260 5.83 8.39 50.44
CA GLY A 260 6.22 7.59 51.60
C GLY A 260 5.65 6.17 51.58
N ASP A 261 6.38 5.23 52.19
CA ASP A 261 5.97 3.83 52.30
C ASP A 261 4.85 3.65 53.35
N GLY A 262 3.78 2.95 52.98
CA GLY A 262 2.66 2.59 53.86
C GLY A 262 2.86 1.28 54.64
N GLY A 263 3.71 0.38 54.12
CA GLY A 263 3.96 -0.96 54.64
C GLY A 263 2.93 -2.01 54.22
N LEU A 264 3.00 -3.21 54.79
CA LEU A 264 2.22 -4.39 54.38
C LEU A 264 0.69 -4.22 54.41
N ASN A 265 0.17 -3.37 55.30
CA ASN A 265 -1.27 -3.26 55.57
C ASN A 265 -1.93 -1.96 55.08
N ARG A 266 -1.14 -0.96 54.62
CA ARG A 266 -1.62 0.37 54.22
C ARG A 266 -1.03 0.77 52.87
N GLY A 267 -1.68 1.66 52.14
CA GLY A 267 -1.21 2.08 50.82
C GLY A 267 0.02 2.98 50.88
N GLY A 268 0.85 2.95 49.83
CA GLY A 268 1.90 3.95 49.64
C GLY A 268 1.33 5.30 49.22
N GLY A 269 1.99 6.40 49.58
CA GLY A 269 1.65 7.73 49.08
C GLY A 269 2.12 7.92 47.63
N SER A 270 1.53 8.88 46.90
CA SER A 270 1.98 9.20 45.54
C SER A 270 3.14 10.18 45.51
N GLY A 271 3.91 10.17 44.41
CA GLY A 271 4.97 11.14 44.17
C GLY A 271 4.45 12.58 44.02
N GLY A 272 5.29 13.55 44.33
CA GLY A 272 4.99 14.98 44.34
C GLY A 272 5.13 15.67 42.97
N SER A 273 5.57 16.92 42.98
CA SER A 273 5.93 17.69 41.76
C SER A 273 7.37 18.16 41.79
N ILE A 274 8.06 18.08 40.64
CA ILE A 274 9.34 18.76 40.41
C ILE A 274 9.24 19.58 39.12
N PHE A 275 9.52 20.88 39.21
CA PHE A 275 9.69 21.77 38.06
C PHE A 275 11.09 22.36 38.05
N ILE A 276 11.79 22.27 36.92
CA ILE A 276 13.12 22.85 36.73
C ILE A 276 13.13 23.68 35.46
N HIS A 277 13.53 24.94 35.57
CA HIS A 277 13.78 25.86 34.47
C HIS A 277 15.27 26.26 34.48
N ALA A 278 15.98 26.07 33.37
CA ALA A 278 17.39 26.47 33.20
C ALA A 278 17.76 26.62 31.71
N VAL A 279 18.68 27.53 31.37
CA VAL A 279 19.20 27.57 29.98
C VAL A 279 20.11 26.37 29.70
N LYS A 280 20.87 25.91 30.70
CA LYS A 280 21.70 24.70 30.64
C LYS A 280 21.52 23.86 31.90
N LEU A 281 21.21 22.57 31.72
CA LEU A 281 21.31 21.52 32.74
C LEU A 281 22.53 20.65 32.43
N LYS A 282 23.37 20.41 33.44
CA LYS A 282 24.56 19.56 33.38
C LYS A 282 24.64 18.64 34.60
N GLY A 283 25.20 17.45 34.43
CA GLY A 283 25.66 16.58 35.52
C GLY A 283 25.17 15.13 35.42
N TYR A 284 25.42 14.37 36.48
CA TYR A 284 25.08 12.94 36.59
C TYR A 284 24.17 12.63 37.80
N GLY A 285 23.48 13.65 38.30
CA GLY A 285 22.56 13.55 39.43
C GLY A 285 21.23 12.86 39.11
N ILE A 286 20.37 12.78 40.12
CA ILE A 286 19.08 12.06 40.07
C ILE A 286 17.92 13.00 40.40
N ILE A 287 16.85 12.95 39.60
CA ILE A 287 15.60 13.69 39.81
C ILE A 287 14.46 12.67 39.93
N SER A 288 13.79 12.58 41.08
CA SER A 288 12.80 11.52 41.35
C SER A 288 11.48 12.00 41.94
N THR A 289 10.38 11.52 41.37
CA THR A 289 9.03 11.60 41.96
C THR A 289 8.37 10.22 42.00
N ALA A 290 9.11 9.20 42.43
CA ALA A 290 8.61 7.83 42.55
C ALA A 290 7.43 7.72 43.54
N GLY A 291 6.55 6.74 43.32
CA GLY A 291 5.49 6.40 44.27
C GLY A 291 6.00 5.54 45.44
N GLY A 292 5.39 5.69 46.62
CA GLY A 292 5.73 4.91 47.82
C GLY A 292 5.21 3.48 47.76
N LYS A 293 5.87 2.55 48.47
CA LYS A 293 5.51 1.14 48.55
C LYS A 293 4.41 0.91 49.59
N GLY A 294 3.52 -0.05 49.36
CA GLY A 294 2.47 -0.35 50.33
C GLY A 294 1.64 -1.55 49.91
N ARG A 295 0.55 -1.83 50.64
CA ARG A 295 -0.39 -2.90 50.31
C ARG A 295 -0.87 -2.78 48.86
N GLY A 296 -1.35 -1.61 48.47
CA GLY A 296 -1.25 -1.09 47.11
C GLY A 296 -0.16 -0.02 47.02
N GLY A 297 0.65 -0.06 45.97
CA GLY A 297 1.69 0.94 45.74
C GLY A 297 1.12 2.28 45.26
N GLY A 298 1.74 3.39 45.67
CA GLY A 298 1.36 4.73 45.22
C GLY A 298 1.75 5.00 43.77
N GLY A 299 1.00 5.85 43.07
CA GLY A 299 1.32 6.29 41.72
C GLY A 299 2.49 7.28 41.68
N GLY A 300 3.19 7.34 40.56
CA GLY A 300 4.25 8.32 40.36
C GLY A 300 3.74 9.77 40.32
N GLY A 301 4.63 10.72 40.58
CA GLY A 301 4.37 12.16 40.56
C GLY A 301 4.47 12.80 39.17
N ARG A 302 4.77 14.10 39.13
CA ARG A 302 4.98 14.85 37.87
C ARG A 302 6.33 15.58 37.88
N ILE A 303 7.11 15.38 36.82
CA ILE A 303 8.36 16.11 36.57
C ILE A 303 8.20 16.90 35.28
N SER A 304 8.59 18.18 35.28
CA SER A 304 8.78 18.96 34.06
C SER A 304 10.16 19.62 34.05
N LEU A 305 10.89 19.43 32.96
CA LEU A 305 12.18 20.06 32.68
C LEU A 305 12.02 21.04 31.50
N ASP A 306 12.15 22.32 31.79
CA ASP A 306 12.20 23.41 30.83
C ASP A 306 13.67 23.82 30.64
N CYS A 307 14.37 23.12 29.75
CA CYS A 307 15.83 23.18 29.62
C CYS A 307 16.29 23.16 28.17
N TYR A 308 16.72 24.32 27.65
CA TYR A 308 17.19 24.51 26.27
C TYR A 308 18.42 23.64 25.90
N SER A 309 19.23 23.26 26.88
CA SER A 309 20.30 22.29 26.68
C SER A 309 20.48 21.42 27.92
N ILE A 310 20.16 20.14 27.79
CA ILE A 310 20.52 19.10 28.75
C ILE A 310 21.81 18.42 28.24
N GLN A 311 22.82 18.32 29.10
CA GLN A 311 24.11 17.71 28.79
C GLN A 311 24.52 16.80 29.95
N GLU A 312 25.29 15.75 29.66
CA GLU A 312 25.56 14.66 30.61
C GLU A 312 24.26 13.89 30.99
N ASP A 313 24.37 12.71 31.62
CA ASP A 313 23.26 11.75 31.72
C ASP A 313 22.52 11.88 33.06
N VAL A 314 21.73 12.95 33.20
CA VAL A 314 20.90 13.21 34.39
C VAL A 314 19.74 12.21 34.45
N LYS A 315 19.70 11.37 35.49
CA LYS A 315 18.69 10.33 35.60
C LYS A 315 17.36 10.89 36.14
N VAL A 316 16.28 10.72 35.37
CA VAL A 316 14.92 11.11 35.76
C VAL A 316 14.07 9.87 36.05
N THR A 317 13.43 9.78 37.21
CA THR A 317 12.59 8.63 37.62
C THR A 317 11.19 9.05 38.08
N VAL A 318 10.16 8.47 37.45
CA VAL A 318 8.74 8.78 37.71
C VAL A 318 7.89 7.52 38.00
N HIS A 319 8.50 6.35 38.20
CA HIS A 319 7.77 5.09 38.34
C HIS A 319 6.81 5.05 39.54
N GLY A 320 5.78 4.21 39.46
CA GLY A 320 4.91 3.89 40.59
C GLY A 320 5.62 3.03 41.65
N GLY A 321 5.11 3.07 42.87
CA GLY A 321 5.62 2.30 44.00
C GLY A 321 5.20 0.82 43.95
N LEU A 322 6.04 -0.04 44.54
CA LEU A 322 5.79 -1.49 44.58
C LEU A 322 4.56 -1.84 45.43
N SER A 323 3.70 -2.70 44.90
CA SER A 323 2.57 -3.29 45.63
C SER A 323 3.00 -4.56 46.36
N LEU A 324 2.84 -4.55 47.69
CA LEU A 324 3.16 -5.65 48.59
C LEU A 324 2.00 -6.65 48.73
N GLY A 325 0.75 -6.21 48.50
CA GLY A 325 -0.42 -7.07 48.52
C GLY A 325 -0.66 -7.80 47.19
N CYS A 326 -0.26 -7.19 46.08
CA CYS A 326 -0.46 -7.72 44.72
C CYS A 326 0.76 -7.40 43.85
N PRO A 327 1.83 -8.23 43.83
CA PRO A 327 3.08 -7.90 43.14
C PRO A 327 2.92 -7.56 41.65
N THR A 328 1.93 -8.15 40.97
CA THR A 328 1.59 -7.87 39.57
C THR A 328 0.93 -6.50 39.33
N ASN A 329 0.34 -5.89 40.37
CA ASN A 329 -0.35 -4.60 40.31
C ASN A 329 0.29 -3.58 41.26
N SER A 330 1.48 -3.09 40.89
CA SER A 330 2.11 -1.92 41.51
C SER A 330 1.50 -0.61 41.00
N GLY A 331 1.86 0.54 41.59
CA GLY A 331 1.36 1.84 41.15
C GLY A 331 1.68 2.14 39.68
N ALA A 332 0.87 3.00 39.04
CA ALA A 332 1.15 3.46 37.69
C ALA A 332 2.25 4.53 37.66
N ALA A 333 2.89 4.66 36.49
CA ALA A 333 3.92 5.65 36.24
C ALA A 333 3.37 7.08 36.35
N GLY A 334 4.24 7.97 36.83
CA GLY A 334 4.06 9.41 36.72
C GLY A 334 4.37 9.93 35.32
N THR A 335 4.34 11.25 35.16
CA THR A 335 4.63 11.91 33.89
C THR A 335 5.93 12.70 33.96
N PHE A 336 6.88 12.43 33.07
CA PHE A 336 8.01 13.31 32.80
C PHE A 336 7.74 14.08 31.50
N PHE A 337 7.71 15.40 31.58
CA PHE A 337 7.58 16.31 30.44
C PHE A 337 8.88 17.09 30.21
N ASN A 338 9.31 17.23 28.96
CA ASN A 338 10.32 18.19 28.55
C ASN A 338 9.61 19.33 27.82
N ALA A 339 9.66 20.54 28.37
CA ALA A 339 8.91 21.68 27.88
C ALA A 339 9.53 22.32 26.63
N ASP A 340 10.86 22.41 26.56
CA ASP A 340 11.60 22.92 25.38
C ASP A 340 11.35 22.05 24.14
N LEU A 341 11.46 20.72 24.30
CA LEU A 341 11.20 19.76 23.24
C LEU A 341 9.70 19.47 23.02
N LEU A 342 8.81 19.97 23.89
CA LEU A 342 7.38 19.62 23.96
C LEU A 342 7.15 18.10 23.90
N SER A 343 7.83 17.33 24.76
CA SER A 343 7.80 15.86 24.71
C SER A 343 7.39 15.23 26.05
N LEU A 344 6.49 14.26 26.00
CA LEU A 344 6.00 13.49 27.15
C LEU A 344 6.62 12.10 27.16
N ARG A 345 7.15 11.68 28.32
CA ARG A 345 7.61 10.31 28.60
C ARG A 345 6.89 9.76 29.82
N VAL A 346 6.33 8.56 29.67
CA VAL A 346 5.69 7.78 30.73
C VAL A 346 6.41 6.44 30.81
N GLY A 347 7.25 6.29 31.84
CA GLY A 347 8.06 5.08 32.07
C GLY A 347 7.84 4.56 33.49
N ASN A 348 7.61 3.25 33.63
CA ASN A 348 7.42 2.62 34.95
C ASN A 348 8.65 1.85 35.44
N ASP A 349 9.82 2.08 34.83
CA ASP A 349 11.11 1.44 35.18
C ASP A 349 11.03 -0.08 35.37
N ASN A 350 10.25 -0.74 34.49
CA ASN A 350 9.97 -2.17 34.46
C ASN A 350 9.10 -2.70 35.62
N VAL A 351 8.60 -1.82 36.51
CA VAL A 351 7.66 -2.16 37.58
C VAL A 351 6.31 -2.62 36.98
N THR A 352 5.88 -3.84 37.30
CA THR A 352 4.64 -4.43 36.78
C THR A 352 3.40 -3.83 37.41
N THR A 353 2.45 -3.38 36.58
CA THR A 353 1.20 -2.74 37.00
C THR A 353 0.01 -3.24 36.18
N GLU A 354 -1.18 -3.32 36.80
CA GLU A 354 -2.50 -3.39 36.13
C GLU A 354 -3.27 -2.07 36.32
N THR A 355 -2.59 -1.02 36.78
CA THR A 355 -3.10 0.32 37.03
C THR A 355 -2.57 1.25 35.93
N GLU A 356 -3.39 2.19 35.49
CA GLU A 356 -3.12 3.00 34.30
C GLU A 356 -2.78 4.45 34.63
N THR A 357 -2.07 5.11 33.70
CA THR A 357 -1.76 6.54 33.70
C THR A 357 -2.70 7.26 32.73
N PRO A 358 -3.74 7.98 33.17
CA PRO A 358 -4.67 8.65 32.26
C PRO A 358 -4.04 9.88 31.60
N LEU A 359 -4.07 9.95 30.27
CA LEU A 359 -3.80 11.16 29.50
C LEU A 359 -5.15 11.79 29.15
N LEU A 360 -5.46 12.94 29.75
CA LEU A 360 -6.82 13.48 29.75
C LEU A 360 -7.10 14.45 28.59
N ASP A 361 -6.07 15.07 28.02
CA ASP A 361 -6.20 16.08 26.95
C ASP A 361 -4.87 16.22 26.18
N PHE A 362 -4.93 16.57 24.89
CA PHE A 362 -3.77 16.76 24.02
C PHE A 362 -3.84 18.15 23.38
N PRO A 363 -2.81 19.01 23.52
CA PRO A 363 -2.89 20.39 23.06
C PRO A 363 -2.90 20.47 21.54
N THR A 364 -3.84 21.24 21.00
CA THR A 364 -3.95 21.53 19.56
C THR A 364 -2.93 22.57 19.08
N THR A 365 -2.56 23.52 19.94
CA THR A 365 -1.49 24.51 19.71
C THR A 365 -0.75 24.86 21.01
N PRO A 366 0.59 24.76 21.05
CA PRO A 366 1.45 24.01 20.14
C PRO A 366 1.26 22.49 20.30
N LEU A 367 1.38 21.74 19.20
CA LEU A 367 1.39 20.28 19.24
C LEU A 367 2.64 19.76 19.97
N TRP A 368 2.50 18.66 20.72
CA TRP A 368 3.66 17.94 21.27
C TRP A 368 4.52 17.33 20.16
N SER A 369 5.84 17.37 20.32
CA SER A 369 6.79 16.81 19.35
C SER A 369 6.77 15.29 19.38
N ASN A 370 6.98 14.67 20.55
CA ASN A 370 7.06 13.22 20.69
C ASN A 370 6.41 12.74 22.00
N VAL A 371 5.79 11.56 21.96
CA VAL A 371 5.18 10.90 23.12
C VAL A 371 5.72 9.48 23.25
N PHE A 372 6.21 9.12 24.44
CA PHE A 372 6.85 7.84 24.73
C PHE A 372 6.19 7.11 25.89
N VAL A 373 5.86 5.83 25.68
CA VAL A 373 5.31 4.93 26.70
C VAL A 373 6.18 3.68 26.78
N GLU A 374 6.87 3.47 27.91
CA GLU A 374 7.96 2.49 27.98
C GLU A 374 8.09 1.77 29.34
N ASN A 375 8.90 0.71 29.37
CA ASN A 375 9.35 0.00 30.57
C ASN A 375 8.16 -0.41 31.49
N ASN A 376 7.23 -1.20 30.97
CA ASN A 376 5.97 -1.64 31.61
C ASN A 376 4.96 -0.54 32.00
N ALA A 377 5.08 0.69 31.48
CA ALA A 377 4.06 1.71 31.66
C ALA A 377 2.73 1.35 30.96
N LYS A 378 1.62 1.41 31.71
CA LYS A 378 0.25 1.35 31.16
C LYS A 378 -0.38 2.74 31.16
N VAL A 379 -0.98 3.09 30.04
CA VAL A 379 -1.50 4.43 29.74
C VAL A 379 -2.93 4.32 29.22
N LEU A 380 -3.83 5.18 29.70
CA LEU A 380 -5.24 5.23 29.31
C LEU A 380 -5.57 6.55 28.62
N VAL A 381 -6.32 6.49 27.51
CA VAL A 381 -6.91 7.62 26.82
C VAL A 381 -8.44 7.50 26.95
N PRO A 382 -9.07 8.15 27.95
CA PRO A 382 -10.40 7.77 28.40
C PRO A 382 -11.58 8.54 27.78
N LEU A 383 -11.35 9.68 27.12
CA LEU A 383 -12.45 10.54 26.64
C LEU A 383 -13.06 10.02 25.34
N LEU A 384 -14.39 10.05 25.26
CA LEU A 384 -15.10 9.85 23.99
C LEU A 384 -14.62 10.91 22.98
N TRP A 385 -14.29 10.47 21.76
CA TRP A 385 -13.79 11.32 20.68
C TRP A 385 -12.48 12.06 21.00
N THR A 386 -11.53 11.37 21.64
CA THR A 386 -10.16 11.91 21.78
C THR A 386 -9.43 11.92 20.43
N ARG A 387 -8.84 13.07 20.07
CA ARG A 387 -7.82 13.20 19.02
C ARG A 387 -6.43 13.29 19.66
N VAL A 388 -5.61 12.25 19.49
CA VAL A 388 -4.20 12.23 19.86
C VAL A 388 -3.39 12.76 18.68
N GLN A 389 -3.03 14.05 18.69
CA GLN A 389 -2.25 14.68 17.63
C GLN A 389 -0.83 15.02 18.11
N VAL A 390 0.17 14.40 17.48
CA VAL A 390 1.60 14.53 17.77
C VAL A 390 2.32 14.98 16.50
N ARG A 391 3.28 15.91 16.61
CA ARG A 391 3.99 16.49 15.47
C ARG A 391 5.06 15.56 14.88
N GLY A 392 5.62 14.67 15.68
CA GLY A 392 6.67 13.72 15.31
C GLY A 392 6.28 12.29 15.67
N GLN A 393 6.89 11.76 16.72
CA GLN A 393 6.89 10.32 17.02
C GLN A 393 5.97 9.95 18.19
N LEU A 394 5.14 8.92 18.01
CA LEU A 394 4.50 8.17 19.08
C LEU A 394 5.20 6.81 19.21
N GLY A 395 5.89 6.59 20.33
CA GLY A 395 6.69 5.39 20.58
C GLY A 395 6.14 4.57 21.76
N VAL A 396 5.91 3.27 21.54
CA VAL A 396 5.44 2.34 22.59
C VAL A 396 6.41 1.15 22.68
N TYR A 397 7.14 1.03 23.79
CA TYR A 397 8.31 0.16 23.89
C TYR A 397 8.33 -0.71 25.16
N ARG A 398 9.00 -1.87 25.13
CA ARG A 398 9.43 -2.64 26.33
C ARG A 398 8.30 -2.89 27.35
N GLY A 399 7.27 -3.61 26.94
CA GLY A 399 6.08 -3.90 27.75
C GLY A 399 5.14 -2.71 27.96
N GLY A 400 5.43 -1.56 27.36
CA GLY A 400 4.52 -0.40 27.35
C GLY A 400 3.19 -0.72 26.68
N SER A 401 2.10 -0.18 27.22
CA SER A 401 0.75 -0.37 26.70
C SER A 401 -0.05 0.93 26.69
N ILE A 402 -0.75 1.20 25.58
CA ILE A 402 -1.75 2.27 25.49
C ILE A 402 -3.13 1.66 25.32
N VAL A 403 -4.10 2.12 26.10
CA VAL A 403 -5.51 1.72 26.05
C VAL A 403 -6.34 2.93 25.65
N PHE A 404 -7.11 2.81 24.56
CA PHE A 404 -8.07 3.81 24.11
C PHE A 404 -9.48 3.37 24.49
N GLY A 405 -10.19 4.22 25.23
CA GLY A 405 -11.55 3.94 25.70
C GLY A 405 -11.62 2.96 26.86
N LEU A 406 -12.84 2.52 27.18
CA LEU A 406 -13.15 1.64 28.32
C LEU A 406 -13.81 0.37 27.81
N SER A 407 -13.34 -0.79 28.28
CA SER A 407 -13.82 -2.11 27.83
C SER A 407 -15.31 -2.39 28.08
N ALA A 408 -15.93 -1.70 29.04
CA ALA A 408 -17.36 -1.76 29.28
C ALA A 408 -18.21 -0.94 28.29
N TYR A 409 -17.58 -0.04 27.51
CA TYR A 409 -18.25 0.93 26.63
C TYR A 409 -17.50 1.13 25.28
N PRO A 410 -17.37 0.08 24.44
CA PRO A 410 -16.73 0.16 23.12
C PRO A 410 -17.62 0.88 22.09
N VAL A 411 -17.88 2.17 22.31
CA VAL A 411 -18.77 3.01 21.50
C VAL A 411 -18.13 4.33 21.02
N SER A 412 -16.86 4.55 21.39
CA SER A 412 -16.12 5.76 21.02
C SER A 412 -15.43 5.61 19.67
N GLU A 413 -15.17 6.73 19.00
CA GLU A 413 -14.16 6.79 17.93
C GLU A 413 -12.92 7.50 18.49
N PHE A 414 -11.72 7.01 18.17
CA PHE A 414 -10.44 7.61 18.55
C PHE A 414 -9.61 7.93 17.32
N GLU A 415 -9.05 9.14 17.25
CA GLU A 415 -8.15 9.55 16.17
C GLU A 415 -6.71 9.68 16.67
N LEU A 416 -5.76 9.11 15.94
CA LEU A 416 -4.33 9.15 16.23
C LEU A 416 -3.59 9.70 14.99
N VAL A 417 -3.01 10.89 15.15
CA VAL A 417 -2.25 11.58 14.09
C VAL A 417 -0.81 11.78 14.56
N ALA A 418 0.15 11.23 13.82
CA ALA A 418 1.59 11.38 14.08
C ALA A 418 2.37 11.35 12.75
N GLU A 419 3.67 11.65 12.76
CA GLU A 419 4.52 11.32 11.62
C GLU A 419 4.94 9.85 11.66
N GLU A 420 5.31 9.35 12.84
CA GLU A 420 5.75 7.97 13.05
C GLU A 420 5.04 7.32 14.24
N LEU A 421 4.50 6.12 14.03
CA LEU A 421 4.07 5.22 15.10
C LEU A 421 5.02 4.02 15.16
N LEU A 422 5.87 3.99 16.21
CA LEU A 422 6.85 2.93 16.42
C LEU A 422 6.45 2.06 17.62
N MET A 423 6.49 0.74 17.45
CA MET A 423 6.13 -0.23 18.49
C MET A 423 7.17 -1.35 18.60
N SER A 424 7.68 -1.61 19.82
CA SER A 424 8.50 -2.79 20.09
C SER A 424 8.16 -3.48 21.42
N ASP A 425 7.85 -4.76 21.39
CA ASP A 425 7.47 -5.58 22.56
C ASP A 425 6.30 -4.94 23.36
N SER A 426 5.27 -4.45 22.65
CA SER A 426 4.29 -3.50 23.18
C SER A 426 2.87 -3.68 22.61
N ILE A 427 1.86 -3.14 23.30
CA ILE A 427 0.45 -3.34 22.93
C ILE A 427 -0.32 -2.01 22.87
N ILE A 428 -1.08 -1.80 21.79
CA ILE A 428 -2.17 -0.82 21.77
C ILE A 428 -3.49 -1.61 21.82
N LYS A 429 -4.39 -1.22 22.72
CA LYS A 429 -5.76 -1.73 22.80
C LYS A 429 -6.75 -0.61 22.53
N VAL A 430 -7.80 -0.88 21.79
CA VAL A 430 -8.86 0.10 21.48
C VAL A 430 -10.22 -0.50 21.73
N PHE A 431 -11.06 0.18 22.50
CA PHE A 431 -12.45 -0.17 22.76
C PHE A 431 -13.37 0.82 22.03
N GLY A 432 -13.76 0.47 20.81
CA GLY A 432 -14.45 1.33 19.85
C GLY A 432 -13.76 1.35 18.47
N ALA A 433 -14.04 2.38 17.68
CA ALA A 433 -13.45 2.58 16.37
C ALA A 433 -12.10 3.31 16.45
N PHE A 434 -11.11 2.87 15.67
CA PHE A 434 -9.77 3.47 15.63
C PHE A 434 -9.49 4.10 14.26
N ARG A 435 -9.14 5.39 14.24
CA ARG A 435 -8.62 6.09 13.06
C ARG A 435 -7.16 6.47 13.29
N VAL A 436 -6.27 6.01 12.44
CA VAL A 436 -4.83 6.30 12.48
C VAL A 436 -4.44 7.00 11.19
N ALA A 437 -3.72 8.11 11.27
CA ALA A 437 -3.16 8.82 10.15
C ALA A 437 -1.67 9.11 10.41
N VAL A 438 -0.78 8.31 9.83
CA VAL A 438 0.67 8.42 10.01
C VAL A 438 1.44 8.34 8.68
N LYS A 439 2.72 8.73 8.68
CA LYS A 439 3.62 8.46 7.53
C LYS A 439 4.19 7.05 7.61
N MET A 440 4.62 6.64 8.80
CA MET A 440 5.32 5.39 9.07
C MET A 440 4.65 4.60 10.20
N LEU A 441 4.47 3.29 10.01
CA LEU A 441 4.06 2.34 11.04
C LEU A 441 5.07 1.18 11.08
N LEU A 442 5.87 1.09 12.15
CA LEU A 442 6.83 0.01 12.34
C LEU A 442 6.51 -0.75 13.63
N MET A 443 6.32 -2.07 13.53
CA MET A 443 5.97 -2.95 14.65
C MET A 443 6.96 -4.11 14.76
N TRP A 444 7.44 -4.38 15.97
CA TRP A 444 8.34 -5.50 16.29
C TRP A 444 7.85 -6.25 17.54
N ASN A 445 7.40 -7.49 17.40
CA ASN A 445 6.78 -8.27 18.49
C ASN A 445 5.67 -7.49 19.25
N SER A 446 4.93 -6.67 18.52
CA SER A 446 3.95 -5.73 19.07
C SER A 446 2.55 -5.97 18.51
N LYS A 447 1.51 -5.58 19.26
CA LYS A 447 0.11 -5.81 18.89
C LYS A 447 -0.73 -4.54 18.86
N ILE A 448 -1.68 -4.47 17.93
CA ILE A 448 -2.79 -3.52 17.90
C ILE A 448 -4.07 -4.35 17.96
N GLU A 449 -4.74 -4.35 19.11
CA GLU A 449 -5.96 -5.12 19.40
C GLU A 449 -7.16 -4.17 19.45
N ILE A 450 -8.04 -4.23 18.42
CA ILE A 450 -9.21 -3.37 18.28
C ILE A 450 -10.47 -4.19 18.57
N ASP A 451 -11.18 -3.81 19.63
CA ASP A 451 -12.51 -4.29 19.97
C ASP A 451 -13.54 -3.20 19.62
N GLY A 452 -14.12 -3.30 18.43
CA GLY A 452 -15.21 -2.45 17.96
C GLY A 452 -16.57 -2.77 18.60
N GLY A 453 -16.64 -3.72 19.55
CA GLY A 453 -17.87 -4.11 20.22
C GLY A 453 -18.86 -4.87 19.33
N GLY A 454 -19.88 -5.46 19.97
CA GLY A 454 -20.92 -6.25 19.29
C GLY A 454 -22.06 -5.43 18.67
N ASN A 455 -21.97 -4.10 18.63
CA ASN A 455 -23.05 -3.23 18.15
C ASN A 455 -22.86 -2.84 16.68
N THR A 456 -23.89 -3.04 15.86
CA THR A 456 -23.94 -2.75 14.41
C THR A 456 -23.72 -1.28 14.02
N PHE A 457 -23.65 -0.37 14.98
CA PHE A 457 -23.43 1.06 14.78
C PHE A 457 -21.94 1.48 14.83
N VAL A 458 -21.01 0.60 15.20
CA VAL A 458 -19.60 1.00 15.36
C VAL A 458 -18.91 1.15 14.01
N ILE A 459 -18.26 2.31 13.85
CA ILE A 459 -17.63 2.78 12.62
C ILE A 459 -16.42 1.90 12.28
N ALA A 460 -16.20 1.65 10.99
CA ALA A 460 -15.03 0.90 10.52
C ALA A 460 -13.72 1.57 10.98
N SER A 461 -12.79 0.77 11.48
CA SER A 461 -11.47 1.27 11.87
C SER A 461 -10.59 1.45 10.63
N ILE A 462 -9.82 2.53 10.58
CA ILE A 462 -9.11 3.02 9.40
C ILE A 462 -7.67 3.33 9.78
N LEU A 463 -6.71 2.67 9.14
CA LEU A 463 -5.28 2.94 9.29
C LEU A 463 -4.75 3.53 7.97
N GLU A 464 -4.64 4.85 7.88
CA GLU A 464 -3.93 5.56 6.81
C GLU A 464 -2.43 5.66 7.16
N VAL A 465 -1.59 4.98 6.37
CA VAL A 465 -0.13 4.99 6.53
C VAL A 465 0.54 5.36 5.21
N ARG A 466 0.96 6.62 5.06
CA ARG A 466 1.30 7.18 3.74
C ARG A 466 2.49 6.50 3.06
N ASN A 467 3.56 6.19 3.78
CA ASN A 467 4.82 5.77 3.16
C ASN A 467 5.15 4.28 3.38
N LEU A 468 5.05 3.79 4.63
CA LEU A 468 5.57 2.46 4.98
C LEU A 468 4.85 1.82 6.16
N ILE A 469 4.37 0.59 5.97
CA ILE A 469 4.01 -0.34 7.03
C ILE A 469 5.02 -1.48 7.04
N VAL A 470 5.68 -1.73 8.19
CA VAL A 470 6.48 -2.95 8.41
C VAL A 470 6.06 -3.63 9.71
N LEU A 471 5.61 -4.87 9.61
CA LEU A 471 5.47 -5.78 10.73
C LEU A 471 6.67 -6.73 10.76
N ARG A 472 7.13 -7.05 11.99
CA ARG A 472 8.20 -8.00 12.29
C ARG A 472 7.95 -8.78 13.57
N ALA A 473 8.55 -9.97 13.59
CA ALA A 473 8.74 -10.80 14.78
C ALA A 473 7.45 -11.06 15.57
N ASN A 474 6.41 -11.61 14.91
CA ASN A 474 5.11 -11.93 15.50
C ASN A 474 4.29 -10.68 15.86
N SER A 475 4.35 -9.64 15.02
CA SER A 475 3.52 -8.43 15.18
C SER A 475 2.13 -8.60 14.58
N VAL A 476 1.09 -8.21 15.33
CA VAL A 476 -0.31 -8.48 14.95
C VAL A 476 -1.16 -7.21 15.01
N ILE A 477 -1.86 -6.90 13.92
CA ILE A 477 -3.00 -5.97 13.91
C ILE A 477 -4.26 -6.82 13.81
N SER A 478 -5.20 -6.68 14.75
CA SER A 478 -6.43 -7.48 14.76
C SER A 478 -7.65 -6.65 15.18
N SER A 479 -8.72 -6.70 14.39
CA SER A 479 -10.03 -6.12 14.71
C SER A 479 -11.14 -7.17 14.64
N ASN A 480 -12.08 -7.13 15.58
CA ASN A 480 -13.35 -7.86 15.50
C ASN A 480 -14.43 -7.14 14.69
N ALA A 481 -14.14 -5.94 14.19
CA ALA A 481 -14.98 -5.16 13.31
C ALA A 481 -14.34 -5.00 11.92
N ASN A 482 -14.92 -4.13 11.09
CA ASN A 482 -14.37 -3.78 9.78
C ASN A 482 -13.06 -3.00 9.93
N LEU A 483 -12.01 -3.42 9.22
CA LEU A 483 -10.67 -2.85 9.23
C LEU A 483 -10.26 -2.45 7.80
N GLY A 484 -10.09 -1.15 7.57
CA GLY A 484 -9.45 -0.61 6.37
C GLY A 484 -8.01 -0.23 6.65
N VAL A 485 -7.08 -0.67 5.81
CA VAL A 485 -5.69 -0.21 5.83
C VAL A 485 -5.38 0.40 4.47
N TYR A 486 -4.99 1.68 4.48
CA TYR A 486 -4.75 2.48 3.29
C TYR A 486 -3.32 3.01 3.35
N GLY A 487 -2.61 3.07 2.23
CA GLY A 487 -1.27 3.67 2.21
C GLY A 487 -0.74 3.82 0.81
N GLN A 488 0.12 4.82 0.56
CA GLN A 488 0.58 5.16 -0.81
C GLN A 488 1.94 4.55 -1.17
N GLY A 489 2.52 3.75 -0.26
CA GLY A 489 3.84 3.14 -0.41
C GLY A 489 3.83 1.62 -0.21
N LEU A 490 4.69 1.12 0.68
CA LEU A 490 4.94 -0.32 0.86
C LEU A 490 4.23 -0.87 2.11
N LEU A 491 3.56 -2.02 1.96
CA LEU A 491 3.10 -2.86 3.08
C LEU A 491 3.96 -4.13 3.13
N ARG A 492 4.69 -4.32 4.23
CA ARG A 492 5.61 -5.46 4.42
C ARG A 492 5.30 -6.25 5.69
N LEU A 493 4.83 -7.49 5.55
CA LEU A 493 4.87 -8.49 6.62
C LEU A 493 6.14 -9.34 6.43
N THR A 494 6.94 -9.55 7.50
CA THR A 494 8.28 -10.16 7.33
C THR A 494 8.72 -11.15 8.40
N GLY A 495 8.03 -11.20 9.54
CA GLY A 495 8.21 -12.19 10.58
C GLY A 495 7.23 -13.35 10.48
N HIS A 496 7.67 -14.51 10.96
CA HIS A 496 6.78 -15.63 11.27
C HIS A 496 5.79 -15.22 12.38
N GLY A 497 4.51 -15.46 12.17
CA GLY A 497 3.43 -15.04 13.07
C GLY A 497 2.93 -13.61 12.85
N ASP A 498 3.56 -12.81 11.99
CA ASP A 498 3.05 -11.48 11.66
C ASP A 498 1.67 -11.57 11.01
N ALA A 499 0.72 -10.74 11.44
CA ALA A 499 -0.65 -10.83 10.94
C ALA A 499 -1.37 -9.48 10.82
N ILE A 500 -2.21 -9.36 9.79
CA ILE A 500 -3.30 -8.37 9.76
C ILE A 500 -4.62 -9.14 9.66
N LYS A 501 -5.49 -8.92 10.65
CA LYS A 501 -6.75 -9.64 10.82
C LYS A 501 -7.91 -8.68 11.00
N GLY A 502 -9.03 -8.95 10.33
CA GLY A 502 -10.27 -8.19 10.49
C GLY A 502 -11.48 -9.11 10.37
N GLN A 503 -12.64 -8.65 10.86
CA GLN A 503 -13.90 -9.31 10.52
C GLN A 503 -14.23 -9.09 9.03
N ARG A 504 -13.95 -7.88 8.54
CA ARG A 504 -13.73 -7.59 7.12
C ARG A 504 -12.44 -6.79 7.00
N LEU A 505 -11.61 -7.11 6.01
CA LEU A 505 -10.34 -6.43 5.76
C LEU A 505 -10.34 -5.84 4.35
N SER A 506 -10.01 -4.56 4.21
CA SER A 506 -9.65 -3.97 2.90
C SER A 506 -8.27 -3.36 2.97
N LEU A 507 -7.43 -3.69 1.99
CA LEU A 507 -6.09 -3.13 1.79
C LEU A 507 -6.10 -2.34 0.47
N SER A 508 -5.81 -1.03 0.49
CA SER A 508 -5.81 -0.26 -0.77
C SER A 508 -4.81 0.88 -0.87
N LEU A 509 -4.58 1.31 -2.11
CA LEU A 509 -3.66 2.39 -2.56
C LEU A 509 -2.16 2.05 -2.50
N PHE A 510 -1.77 0.90 -1.96
CA PHE A 510 -0.37 0.52 -1.77
C PHE A 510 0.34 0.30 -3.11
N TYR A 511 1.54 0.86 -3.29
CA TYR A 511 2.36 0.56 -4.46
C TYR A 511 2.70 -0.94 -4.53
N ASN A 512 3.09 -1.52 -3.39
CA ASN A 512 3.44 -2.94 -3.30
C ASN A 512 2.98 -3.52 -1.95
N ILE A 513 2.43 -4.73 -1.97
CA ILE A 513 2.07 -5.51 -0.78
C ILE A 513 2.89 -6.81 -0.80
N THR A 514 3.68 -7.05 0.24
CA THR A 514 4.38 -8.34 0.43
C THR A 514 3.92 -9.06 1.69
N VAL A 515 3.39 -10.26 1.53
CA VAL A 515 3.07 -11.20 2.61
C VAL A 515 4.22 -12.18 2.75
N GLY A 516 5.11 -11.94 3.71
CA GLY A 516 6.30 -12.76 3.95
C GLY A 516 6.00 -14.19 4.44
N LEU A 517 7.01 -15.06 4.34
CA LEU A 517 6.90 -16.47 4.71
C LEU A 517 6.59 -16.62 6.21
N GLY A 518 5.48 -17.30 6.53
CA GLY A 518 4.97 -17.44 7.89
C GLY A 518 4.15 -16.25 8.40
N SER A 519 3.94 -15.21 7.59
CA SER A 519 2.98 -14.13 7.85
C SER A 519 1.59 -14.46 7.29
N ILE A 520 0.53 -13.82 7.83
CA ILE A 520 -0.85 -14.08 7.41
C ILE A 520 -1.73 -12.81 7.27
N LEU A 521 -2.39 -12.66 6.12
CA LEU A 521 -3.56 -11.81 5.96
C LEU A 521 -4.82 -12.65 6.18
N GLN A 522 -5.74 -12.21 7.06
CA GLN A 522 -6.94 -12.97 7.40
C GLN A 522 -8.20 -12.11 7.53
N ALA A 523 -9.25 -12.44 6.78
CA ALA A 523 -10.61 -12.01 7.11
C ALA A 523 -11.64 -12.99 6.53
N PRO A 524 -12.61 -13.50 7.30
CA PRO A 524 -12.99 -13.06 8.64
C PRO A 524 -12.06 -13.58 9.75
N LEU A 525 -12.39 -13.29 11.02
CA LEU A 525 -11.74 -13.93 12.17
C LEU A 525 -11.97 -15.45 12.17
N GLY A 526 -11.21 -16.17 12.98
CA GLY A 526 -10.98 -17.62 12.82
C GLY A 526 -12.11 -18.55 13.30
N ASP A 527 -13.26 -17.98 13.65
CA ASP A 527 -14.41 -18.63 14.28
C ASP A 527 -15.65 -18.62 13.35
N ASP A 528 -16.56 -19.57 13.58
CA ASP A 528 -17.73 -19.76 12.72
C ASP A 528 -18.73 -18.60 12.77
N ALA A 529 -18.90 -17.93 13.91
CA ALA A 529 -19.77 -16.76 14.00
C ALA A 529 -19.26 -15.62 13.10
N SER A 530 -17.95 -15.37 13.12
CA SER A 530 -17.26 -14.43 12.22
C SER A 530 -17.38 -14.84 10.76
N ARG A 531 -17.33 -16.14 10.44
CA ARG A 531 -17.59 -16.67 9.08
C ARG A 531 -19.02 -16.40 8.62
N ASP A 532 -20.01 -16.82 9.40
CA ASP A 532 -21.43 -16.73 9.02
C ASP A 532 -21.90 -15.28 8.82
N VAL A 533 -21.40 -14.32 9.62
CA VAL A 533 -21.67 -12.86 9.45
C VAL A 533 -21.25 -12.32 8.08
N VAL A 534 -20.34 -12.96 7.35
CA VAL A 534 -20.00 -12.58 5.96
C VAL A 534 -20.71 -13.46 4.92
N THR A 535 -20.86 -14.76 5.17
CA THR A 535 -21.36 -15.69 4.14
C THR A 535 -22.89 -15.80 4.08
N GLN A 536 -23.60 -15.63 5.20
CA GLN A 536 -25.03 -16.01 5.34
C GLN A 536 -25.96 -15.37 4.31
N SER A 537 -25.73 -14.10 3.93
CA SER A 537 -26.56 -13.41 2.92
C SER A 537 -26.40 -13.96 1.50
N LEU A 538 -25.29 -14.65 1.22
CA LEU A 538 -24.95 -15.18 -0.11
C LEU A 538 -25.25 -16.68 -0.23
N CYS A 539 -25.27 -17.43 0.89
CA CYS A 539 -25.47 -18.88 0.90
C CYS A 539 -26.81 -19.37 0.32
N HIS A 540 -27.83 -18.51 0.31
CA HIS A 540 -29.15 -18.79 -0.27
C HIS A 540 -29.39 -18.10 -1.61
N SER A 541 -28.43 -17.32 -2.12
CA SER A 541 -28.54 -16.62 -3.40
C SER A 541 -27.75 -17.32 -4.51
N GLN A 542 -28.28 -17.22 -5.73
CA GLN A 542 -27.58 -17.59 -6.97
C GLN A 542 -27.27 -16.36 -7.83
N THR A 543 -27.53 -15.13 -7.34
CA THR A 543 -27.23 -13.90 -8.08
C THR A 543 -25.85 -13.39 -7.69
N CYS A 544 -24.93 -13.29 -8.67
CA CYS A 544 -23.62 -12.69 -8.44
C CYS A 544 -23.73 -11.24 -7.90
N PRO A 545 -23.07 -10.90 -6.78
CA PRO A 545 -23.01 -9.53 -6.30
C PRO A 545 -22.34 -8.60 -7.32
N ILE A 546 -23.00 -7.49 -7.65
CA ILE A 546 -22.50 -6.53 -8.66
C ILE A 546 -21.13 -5.93 -8.28
N ASP A 547 -20.87 -5.78 -6.97
CA ASP A 547 -19.58 -5.35 -6.40
C ASP A 547 -18.38 -6.26 -6.77
N LEU A 548 -18.62 -7.50 -7.20
CA LEU A 548 -17.58 -8.46 -7.59
C LEU A 548 -17.32 -8.46 -9.11
N ILE A 549 -18.31 -8.09 -9.93
CA ILE A 549 -18.16 -8.01 -11.40
C ILE A 549 -17.70 -6.60 -11.83
N THR A 550 -18.32 -5.58 -11.23
CA THR A 550 -18.07 -4.16 -11.47
C THR A 550 -17.87 -3.43 -10.13
N PRO A 551 -16.72 -3.63 -9.47
CA PRO A 551 -16.42 -2.96 -8.21
C PRO A 551 -16.41 -1.43 -8.32
N PRO A 552 -16.78 -0.71 -7.25
CA PRO A 552 -16.71 0.75 -7.22
C PRO A 552 -15.26 1.24 -7.20
N ASP A 553 -14.93 2.22 -8.05
CA ASP A 553 -13.57 2.69 -8.28
C ASP A 553 -12.85 3.20 -7.01
N ASP A 554 -13.59 3.73 -6.02
CA ASP A 554 -13.04 4.45 -4.87
C ASP A 554 -12.40 3.56 -3.81
N CYS A 555 -12.73 2.26 -3.76
CA CYS A 555 -12.08 1.27 -2.89
C CYS A 555 -11.97 1.64 -1.40
N HIS A 556 -12.94 2.40 -0.90
CA HIS A 556 -13.16 2.62 0.52
C HIS A 556 -13.95 1.48 1.16
N VAL A 557 -13.70 1.23 2.45
CA VAL A 557 -14.49 0.33 3.29
C VAL A 557 -15.90 0.88 3.46
N ASN A 558 -16.82 0.45 2.61
CA ASN A 558 -18.25 0.65 2.78
C ASN A 558 -18.87 -0.58 3.47
N TYR A 559 -19.84 -0.35 4.35
CA TYR A 559 -20.44 -1.36 5.22
C TYR A 559 -21.39 -2.33 4.48
N THR A 560 -21.72 -2.06 3.22
CA THR A 560 -22.64 -2.86 2.38
C THR A 560 -21.96 -3.96 1.56
N LEU A 561 -20.62 -3.98 1.49
CA LEU A 561 -19.88 -4.74 0.48
C LEU A 561 -19.95 -6.26 0.68
N SER A 562 -19.80 -7.03 -0.40
CA SER A 562 -20.03 -8.48 -0.39
C SER A 562 -18.81 -9.36 -0.05
N PHE A 563 -17.64 -8.80 0.30
CA PHE A 563 -16.39 -9.56 0.53
C PHE A 563 -15.99 -9.69 2.00
N SER A 564 -15.12 -10.66 2.32
CA SER A 564 -14.41 -10.71 3.60
C SER A 564 -13.05 -10.02 3.54
N LEU A 565 -12.30 -10.24 2.45
CA LEU A 565 -10.96 -9.67 2.23
C LEU A 565 -10.90 -9.01 0.84
N GLN A 566 -10.62 -7.71 0.80
CA GLN A 566 -10.42 -6.94 -0.43
C GLN A 566 -8.98 -6.43 -0.54
N ILE A 567 -8.43 -6.46 -1.76
CA ILE A 567 -7.22 -5.74 -2.14
C ILE A 567 -7.52 -4.91 -3.38
N CYS A 568 -7.19 -3.61 -3.37
CA CYS A 568 -7.49 -2.70 -4.49
C CYS A 568 -6.44 -1.61 -4.73
N ARG A 569 -6.23 -1.22 -6.00
CA ARG A 569 -5.29 -0.15 -6.42
C ARG A 569 -3.89 -0.46 -5.90
N VAL A 570 -3.33 -1.57 -6.40
CA VAL A 570 -1.97 -2.05 -6.08
C VAL A 570 -1.23 -2.35 -7.38
N GLU A 571 0.04 -1.98 -7.52
CA GLU A 571 0.82 -2.45 -8.67
C GLU A 571 1.13 -3.94 -8.47
N ASP A 572 1.95 -4.28 -7.47
CA ASP A 572 2.43 -5.65 -7.27
C ASP A 572 2.02 -6.24 -5.91
N LEU A 573 1.44 -7.44 -5.93
CA LEU A 573 1.14 -8.25 -4.75
C LEU A 573 2.00 -9.51 -4.74
N LEU A 574 2.91 -9.63 -3.76
CA LEU A 574 3.76 -10.80 -3.55
C LEU A 574 3.30 -11.61 -2.32
N VAL A 575 3.05 -12.90 -2.52
CA VAL A 575 2.59 -13.81 -1.46
C VAL A 575 3.54 -15.00 -1.31
N SER A 576 4.38 -14.96 -0.27
CA SER A 576 5.16 -16.11 0.24
C SER A 576 4.58 -16.68 1.55
N GLY A 577 3.66 -15.94 2.18
CA GLY A 577 2.89 -16.39 3.35
C GLY A 577 1.47 -16.82 2.99
N ILE A 578 0.53 -16.59 3.89
CA ILE A 578 -0.88 -17.03 3.75
C ILE A 578 -1.81 -15.82 3.56
N VAL A 579 -2.69 -15.88 2.57
CA VAL A 579 -3.86 -14.99 2.43
C VAL A 579 -5.11 -15.85 2.59
N LYS A 580 -5.86 -15.66 3.69
CA LYS A 580 -7.01 -16.51 4.04
C LYS A 580 -8.30 -15.70 4.16
N GLY A 581 -9.37 -16.14 3.50
CA GLY A 581 -10.69 -15.52 3.66
C GLY A 581 -11.84 -16.21 2.93
N SER A 582 -13.07 -15.97 3.41
CA SER A 582 -14.31 -16.53 2.84
C SER A 582 -14.58 -16.03 1.42
N ILE A 583 -14.39 -14.73 1.18
CA ILE A 583 -14.57 -14.08 -0.12
C ILE A 583 -13.39 -13.13 -0.29
N ILE A 584 -12.40 -13.57 -1.06
CA ILE A 584 -11.19 -12.83 -1.41
C ILE A 584 -11.44 -12.12 -2.74
N HIS A 585 -11.43 -10.78 -2.76
CA HIS A 585 -11.61 -9.98 -3.97
C HIS A 585 -10.41 -9.05 -4.21
N ILE A 586 -9.60 -9.35 -5.23
CA ILE A 586 -8.41 -8.57 -5.60
C ILE A 586 -8.65 -7.93 -6.96
N HIS A 587 -8.88 -6.62 -7.05
CA HIS A 587 -9.17 -5.95 -8.32
C HIS A 587 -8.39 -4.66 -8.49
N ARG A 588 -8.25 -4.18 -9.74
CA ARG A 588 -7.38 -3.03 -10.05
C ARG A 588 -5.97 -3.23 -9.46
N ALA A 589 -5.50 -4.48 -9.55
CA ALA A 589 -4.14 -4.92 -9.29
C ALA A 589 -3.43 -5.14 -10.63
N ARG A 590 -2.11 -4.91 -10.72
CA ARG A 590 -1.37 -5.11 -11.97
C ARG A 590 -0.74 -6.49 -12.03
N THR A 591 0.09 -6.88 -11.06
CA THR A 591 0.66 -8.22 -10.96
C THR A 591 0.35 -8.88 -9.62
N ILE A 592 0.11 -10.19 -9.66
CA ILE A 592 0.01 -11.04 -8.46
C ILE A 592 1.00 -12.18 -8.63
N ILE A 593 1.91 -12.33 -7.68
CA ILE A 593 2.94 -13.37 -7.65
C ILE A 593 2.75 -14.18 -6.37
N VAL A 594 2.38 -15.45 -6.50
CA VAL A 594 2.33 -16.40 -5.39
C VAL A 594 3.58 -17.26 -5.46
N ASP A 595 4.54 -16.96 -4.59
CA ASP A 595 5.80 -17.69 -4.44
C ASP A 595 5.53 -19.16 -4.02
N THR A 596 6.52 -20.02 -4.22
CA THR A 596 6.55 -21.47 -3.92
C THR A 596 5.98 -21.86 -2.54
N SER A 597 6.17 -21.02 -1.52
CA SER A 597 5.66 -21.21 -0.15
C SER A 597 4.30 -20.53 0.11
N GLY A 598 3.82 -19.74 -0.86
CA GLY A 598 2.60 -18.95 -0.78
C GLY A 598 1.32 -19.76 -0.90
N LEU A 599 0.32 -19.36 -0.12
CA LEU A 599 -1.02 -19.94 -0.13
C LEU A 599 -2.09 -18.85 -0.12
N ILE A 600 -2.87 -18.74 -1.19
CA ILE A 600 -4.13 -17.99 -1.20
C ILE A 600 -5.27 -18.99 -1.00
N THR A 601 -6.05 -18.87 0.07
CA THR A 601 -7.06 -19.89 0.41
C THR A 601 -8.38 -19.36 0.94
N SER A 602 -9.46 -19.90 0.38
CA SER A 602 -10.83 -19.84 0.89
C SER A 602 -11.38 -21.23 1.26
N SER A 603 -10.52 -22.26 1.33
CA SER A 603 -10.91 -23.64 1.60
C SER A 603 -11.58 -23.77 2.98
N GLY A 604 -12.76 -24.40 3.00
CA GLY A 604 -13.59 -24.56 4.22
C GLY A 604 -14.10 -23.24 4.83
N LEU A 605 -14.16 -22.15 4.06
CA LEU A 605 -14.65 -20.84 4.52
C LEU A 605 -15.92 -20.35 3.80
N GLY A 606 -16.56 -21.22 3.02
CA GLY A 606 -17.84 -20.96 2.37
C GLY A 606 -19.02 -21.15 3.32
N CYS A 607 -20.09 -21.76 2.80
CA CYS A 607 -21.34 -21.91 3.51
C CYS A 607 -21.39 -23.19 4.34
N SER A 608 -21.93 -23.07 5.55
CA SER A 608 -22.33 -24.19 6.41
C SER A 608 -23.63 -24.84 5.90
N GLU A 609 -24.56 -24.03 5.39
CA GLU A 609 -25.82 -24.44 4.77
C GLU A 609 -26.09 -23.61 3.50
N GLY A 610 -26.76 -24.15 2.48
CA GLY A 610 -26.98 -23.43 1.23
C GLY A 610 -27.77 -24.21 0.18
N VAL A 611 -27.78 -23.70 -1.06
CA VAL A 611 -28.57 -24.23 -2.19
C VAL A 611 -28.33 -25.73 -2.48
N GLY A 612 -27.09 -26.20 -2.33
CA GLY A 612 -26.70 -27.60 -2.55
C GLY A 612 -26.31 -28.34 -1.28
N LYS A 613 -26.93 -27.97 -0.14
CA LYS A 613 -26.70 -28.58 1.18
C LYS A 613 -26.73 -30.12 1.12
N GLY A 614 -25.76 -30.75 1.78
CA GLY A 614 -25.76 -32.20 2.00
C GLY A 614 -26.72 -32.61 3.12
N ASN A 615 -27.55 -33.61 2.87
CA ASN A 615 -28.62 -34.06 3.76
C ASN A 615 -28.14 -35.18 4.69
N TYR A 616 -28.47 -35.05 5.98
CA TYR A 616 -28.19 -36.08 6.98
C TYR A 616 -29.48 -36.81 7.37
N SER A 617 -29.52 -38.14 7.19
CA SER A 617 -30.69 -38.96 7.57
C SER A 617 -30.28 -40.24 8.30
N ASN A 618 -30.67 -40.34 9.58
CA ASN A 618 -30.47 -41.52 10.44
C ASN A 618 -29.03 -42.11 10.47
N GLY A 619 -28.01 -41.27 10.23
CA GLY A 619 -26.60 -41.67 10.12
C GLY A 619 -26.00 -41.56 8.72
N ALA A 620 -26.81 -41.58 7.66
CA ALA A 620 -26.33 -41.36 6.31
C ALA A 620 -26.19 -39.85 6.06
N GLY A 621 -24.99 -39.29 6.21
CA GLY A 621 -24.63 -37.94 5.77
C GLY A 621 -24.22 -37.93 4.29
N SER A 622 -24.98 -37.25 3.45
CA SER A 622 -24.65 -37.08 2.04
C SER A 622 -23.77 -35.84 1.82
N GLY A 623 -22.89 -35.90 0.81
CA GLY A 623 -22.02 -34.79 0.46
C GLY A 623 -22.81 -33.62 -0.13
N ALA A 624 -22.33 -32.40 0.09
CA ALA A 624 -22.89 -31.21 -0.55
C ALA A 624 -22.55 -31.18 -2.04
N GLY A 625 -23.41 -30.54 -2.84
CA GLY A 625 -23.15 -30.26 -4.26
C GLY A 625 -22.86 -28.77 -4.50
N HIS A 626 -21.95 -28.49 -5.42
CA HIS A 626 -21.68 -27.20 -6.06
C HIS A 626 -20.69 -27.50 -7.19
N GLY A 627 -20.89 -26.95 -8.40
CA GLY A 627 -20.16 -27.41 -9.59
C GLY A 627 -20.61 -28.81 -10.03
N GLY A 628 -20.11 -29.85 -9.38
CA GLY A 628 -20.60 -31.23 -9.44
C GLY A 628 -21.69 -31.53 -8.38
N ARG A 629 -22.45 -32.62 -8.58
CA ARG A 629 -23.34 -33.15 -7.53
C ARG A 629 -22.52 -33.76 -6.38
N GLY A 630 -23.04 -33.65 -5.15
CA GLY A 630 -22.49 -34.39 -4.01
C GLY A 630 -22.75 -35.90 -4.14
N GLY A 631 -21.91 -36.70 -3.49
CA GLY A 631 -22.07 -38.15 -3.39
C GLY A 631 -23.09 -38.53 -2.31
N SER A 632 -23.90 -39.55 -2.58
CA SER A 632 -24.88 -40.08 -1.61
C SER A 632 -24.20 -40.79 -0.43
N GLY A 633 -24.68 -40.56 0.79
CA GLY A 633 -24.22 -41.24 2.00
C GLY A 633 -24.94 -42.57 2.21
N TYR A 634 -24.32 -43.52 2.92
CA TYR A 634 -24.87 -44.84 3.20
C TYR A 634 -24.56 -45.32 4.62
N PHE A 635 -25.58 -45.58 5.44
CA PHE A 635 -25.41 -46.10 6.80
C PHE A 635 -26.51 -47.10 7.15
N ASN A 636 -26.15 -48.31 7.60
CA ASN A 636 -27.08 -49.37 8.03
C ASN A 636 -28.27 -49.64 7.07
N GLY A 637 -28.03 -49.59 5.76
CA GLY A 637 -29.06 -49.81 4.73
C GLY A 637 -29.86 -48.56 4.35
N ILE A 638 -29.66 -47.43 5.03
CA ILE A 638 -30.26 -46.13 4.70
C ILE A 638 -29.32 -45.39 3.74
N VAL A 639 -29.87 -44.89 2.64
CA VAL A 639 -29.18 -44.02 1.67
C VAL A 639 -29.69 -42.58 1.86
N SER A 640 -28.78 -41.62 1.89
CA SER A 640 -29.11 -40.19 1.83
C SER A 640 -28.57 -39.61 0.54
N ASP A 641 -29.42 -39.01 -0.30
CA ASP A 641 -29.02 -38.51 -1.62
C ASP A 641 -28.10 -37.28 -1.53
N GLY A 642 -27.04 -37.27 -2.34
CA GLY A 642 -26.08 -36.17 -2.40
C GLY A 642 -26.66 -34.88 -2.99
N GLY A 643 -26.19 -33.74 -2.46
CA GLY A 643 -26.68 -32.41 -2.76
C GLY A 643 -26.58 -32.04 -4.24
N ASN A 644 -27.56 -31.27 -4.73
CA ASN A 644 -27.65 -30.89 -6.15
C ASN A 644 -26.53 -29.93 -6.56
N LYS A 645 -26.07 -30.04 -7.81
CA LYS A 645 -25.20 -29.02 -8.42
C LYS A 645 -25.97 -27.72 -8.71
N TYR A 646 -25.31 -26.58 -8.51
CA TYR A 646 -25.86 -25.25 -8.78
C TYR A 646 -24.76 -24.28 -9.25
N GLY A 647 -25.16 -23.05 -9.55
CA GLY A 647 -24.30 -21.96 -9.99
C GLY A 647 -24.01 -21.96 -11.48
N ASP A 648 -23.54 -20.83 -12.01
CA ASP A 648 -23.17 -20.70 -13.43
C ASP A 648 -21.79 -21.34 -13.70
N ALA A 649 -21.60 -21.93 -14.89
CA ALA A 649 -20.31 -22.43 -15.34
C ALA A 649 -19.48 -21.35 -16.05
N ASP A 650 -20.12 -20.37 -16.70
CA ASP A 650 -19.45 -19.35 -17.54
C ASP A 650 -19.28 -18.00 -16.83
N LEU A 651 -19.92 -17.81 -15.66
CA LEU A 651 -19.66 -16.71 -14.73
C LEU A 651 -19.91 -17.13 -13.27
N PRO A 652 -19.13 -18.09 -12.71
CA PRO A 652 -19.34 -18.59 -11.35
C PRO A 652 -19.10 -17.49 -10.31
N CYS A 653 -20.04 -17.31 -9.40
CA CYS A 653 -20.04 -16.30 -8.34
C CYS A 653 -20.60 -16.81 -7.00
N GLU A 654 -20.72 -18.12 -6.83
CA GLU A 654 -21.39 -18.73 -5.69
C GLU A 654 -20.39 -19.28 -4.68
N LEU A 655 -20.77 -19.32 -3.41
CA LEU A 655 -20.05 -20.04 -2.37
C LEU A 655 -20.38 -21.54 -2.45
N GLY A 656 -19.44 -22.41 -2.11
CA GLY A 656 -19.70 -23.83 -1.92
C GLY A 656 -20.58 -24.08 -0.69
N SER A 657 -21.54 -25.01 -0.82
CA SER A 657 -22.45 -25.47 0.23
C SER A 657 -21.80 -26.50 1.17
N GLY A 658 -22.30 -26.55 2.40
CA GLY A 658 -21.92 -27.48 3.45
C GLY A 658 -22.94 -28.60 3.70
N THR A 659 -22.72 -29.42 4.74
CA THR A 659 -23.62 -30.53 5.12
C THR A 659 -24.13 -30.39 6.55
N GLU A 660 -25.37 -30.81 6.79
CA GLU A 660 -25.99 -30.79 8.12
C GLU A 660 -25.34 -31.81 9.08
N GLY A 661 -25.17 -31.42 10.35
CA GLY A 661 -24.86 -32.33 11.44
C GLY A 661 -26.12 -32.98 12.05
N PRO A 662 -26.00 -34.08 12.82
CA PRO A 662 -27.12 -34.69 13.55
C PRO A 662 -27.69 -33.80 14.66
N ASP A 663 -26.85 -32.96 15.26
CA ASP A 663 -27.14 -32.06 16.38
C ASP A 663 -26.16 -30.88 16.31
N GLN A 664 -26.53 -29.74 16.91
CA GLN A 664 -25.65 -28.55 17.06
C GLN A 664 -24.30 -28.86 17.74
N SER A 665 -24.19 -29.98 18.45
CA SER A 665 -22.99 -30.43 19.17
C SER A 665 -21.89 -31.03 18.30
N TYR A 666 -22.17 -31.41 17.05
CA TYR A 666 -21.19 -32.01 16.13
C TYR A 666 -20.58 -31.02 15.14
N GLY A 667 -21.25 -29.89 14.91
CA GLY A 667 -20.90 -28.90 13.88
C GLY A 667 -21.35 -29.32 12.48
N ASN A 668 -21.55 -28.33 11.61
CA ASN A 668 -21.78 -28.53 10.18
C ASN A 668 -20.44 -28.59 9.43
N VAL A 669 -20.38 -29.33 8.32
CA VAL A 669 -19.19 -29.36 7.44
C VAL A 669 -19.32 -28.22 6.43
N VAL A 670 -18.30 -27.37 6.30
CA VAL A 670 -18.36 -26.12 5.53
C VAL A 670 -17.86 -26.29 4.10
N GLY A 671 -18.53 -25.68 3.12
CA GLY A 671 -18.07 -25.64 1.73
C GLY A 671 -16.86 -24.74 1.49
N GLY A 672 -16.31 -24.77 0.28
CA GLY A 672 -15.26 -23.85 -0.17
C GLY A 672 -15.79 -22.43 -0.37
N GLY A 673 -14.97 -21.42 -0.06
CA GLY A 673 -15.31 -20.01 -0.27
C GLY A 673 -15.09 -19.56 -1.71
N MET A 674 -14.88 -18.26 -1.89
CA MET A 674 -14.77 -17.61 -3.20
C MET A 674 -13.46 -16.81 -3.34
N ILE A 675 -12.84 -16.88 -4.51
CA ILE A 675 -11.68 -16.08 -4.89
C ILE A 675 -11.99 -15.39 -6.22
N VAL A 676 -12.00 -14.05 -6.24
CA VAL A 676 -12.21 -13.22 -7.42
C VAL A 676 -10.97 -12.36 -7.66
N MET A 677 -10.40 -12.39 -8.86
CA MET A 677 -9.24 -11.56 -9.23
C MET A 677 -9.48 -10.78 -10.52
N GLY A 678 -9.09 -9.50 -10.54
CA GLY A 678 -9.44 -8.54 -11.59
C GLY A 678 -10.94 -8.19 -11.61
N SER A 679 -11.36 -7.44 -12.63
CA SER A 679 -12.77 -7.23 -12.97
C SER A 679 -12.94 -7.05 -14.48
N ILE A 680 -14.18 -6.94 -14.98
CA ILE A 680 -14.44 -6.67 -16.42
C ILE A 680 -13.82 -5.33 -16.86
N GLN A 681 -13.81 -4.33 -15.98
CA GLN A 681 -13.25 -3.00 -16.25
C GLN A 681 -11.74 -2.95 -16.01
N TRP A 682 -11.26 -3.64 -14.97
CA TRP A 682 -9.87 -3.62 -14.50
C TRP A 682 -9.30 -5.05 -14.40
N PRO A 683 -9.11 -5.75 -15.53
CA PRO A 683 -8.53 -7.09 -15.55
C PRO A 683 -7.05 -7.05 -15.14
N LEU A 684 -6.62 -8.09 -14.44
CA LEU A 684 -5.23 -8.28 -14.01
C LEU A 684 -4.29 -8.39 -15.23
N LEU A 685 -3.09 -7.81 -15.16
CA LEU A 685 -2.13 -7.93 -16.26
C LEU A 685 -1.52 -9.33 -16.28
N ARG A 686 -0.97 -9.79 -15.14
CA ARG A 686 -0.38 -11.11 -14.99
C ARG A 686 -0.67 -11.73 -13.61
N LEU A 687 -1.09 -13.00 -13.61
CA LEU A 687 -1.05 -13.89 -12.44
C LEU A 687 0.10 -14.88 -12.63
N ASP A 688 1.02 -14.92 -11.67
CA ASP A 688 2.12 -15.89 -11.64
C ASP A 688 2.03 -16.75 -10.37
N LEU A 689 1.80 -18.06 -10.54
CA LEU A 689 1.55 -19.01 -9.46
C LEU A 689 2.65 -20.08 -9.42
N HIS A 690 3.51 -19.98 -8.41
CA HIS A 690 4.51 -20.99 -8.04
C HIS A 690 4.07 -21.81 -6.83
N GLY A 691 3.34 -21.18 -5.90
CA GLY A 691 2.73 -21.82 -4.73
C GLY A 691 1.35 -22.43 -5.04
N SER A 692 0.36 -22.13 -4.21
CA SER A 692 -0.99 -22.67 -4.40
C SER A 692 -2.14 -21.69 -4.12
N MET A 693 -3.24 -21.89 -4.83
CA MET A 693 -4.50 -21.15 -4.69
C MET A 693 -5.66 -22.15 -4.53
N LYS A 694 -6.40 -22.08 -3.43
CA LYS A 694 -7.30 -23.17 -2.99
C LYS A 694 -8.64 -22.68 -2.45
N ALA A 695 -9.74 -23.20 -3.01
CA ALA A 695 -11.11 -23.00 -2.54
C ALA A 695 -11.81 -24.35 -2.33
N ASP A 696 -11.15 -25.28 -1.64
CA ASP A 696 -11.64 -26.65 -1.43
C ASP A 696 -12.75 -26.73 -0.36
N GLY A 697 -13.64 -27.71 -0.48
CA GLY A 697 -14.60 -28.05 0.56
C GLY A 697 -13.96 -28.75 1.76
N GLN A 698 -14.56 -28.61 2.94
CA GLN A 698 -14.04 -29.23 4.16
C GLN A 698 -14.26 -30.76 4.15
N SER A 699 -13.21 -31.52 4.49
CA SER A 699 -13.28 -32.96 4.79
C SER A 699 -13.60 -33.21 6.26
N PHE A 700 -14.29 -34.31 6.59
CA PHE A 700 -14.68 -34.64 7.97
C PHE A 700 -14.11 -36.00 8.44
N ASP A 701 -12.85 -36.03 8.85
CA ASP A 701 -12.14 -37.28 9.17
C ASP A 701 -12.53 -37.94 10.52
N LYS A 702 -13.46 -37.35 11.28
CA LYS A 702 -13.85 -37.83 12.61
C LYS A 702 -15.02 -38.82 12.56
N ALA A 703 -14.94 -39.86 13.38
CA ALA A 703 -16.08 -40.73 13.66
C ALA A 703 -17.05 -40.03 14.64
N SER A 704 -18.32 -39.95 14.27
CA SER A 704 -19.41 -39.43 15.09
C SER A 704 -19.79 -40.47 16.16
N ILE A 705 -19.69 -40.11 17.45
CA ILE A 705 -19.92 -41.03 18.58
C ILE A 705 -20.84 -40.36 19.60
N ASN A 706 -21.99 -40.99 19.87
CA ASN A 706 -23.00 -40.43 20.77
C ASN A 706 -22.51 -40.35 22.23
N SER A 707 -23.19 -39.56 23.06
CA SER A 707 -22.98 -39.49 24.51
C SER A 707 -23.01 -40.87 25.19
N ASN A 708 -23.85 -41.78 24.69
CA ASN A 708 -23.95 -43.18 25.11
C ASN A 708 -22.89 -44.12 24.46
N ARG A 709 -21.86 -43.58 23.81
CA ARG A 709 -20.82 -44.30 23.03
C ARG A 709 -21.31 -45.17 21.86
N SER A 710 -22.57 -45.03 21.44
CA SER A 710 -23.04 -45.65 20.19
C SER A 710 -22.46 -44.94 18.96
N LEU A 711 -22.19 -45.71 17.91
CA LEU A 711 -21.77 -45.18 16.61
C LEU A 711 -22.93 -44.39 15.99
N VAL A 712 -22.66 -43.14 15.65
CA VAL A 712 -23.54 -42.27 14.87
C VAL A 712 -22.91 -42.17 13.48
N GLY A 713 -23.72 -42.29 12.43
CA GLY A 713 -23.17 -42.35 11.07
C GLY A 713 -22.44 -41.06 10.63
N GLY A 714 -21.67 -41.16 9.55
CA GLY A 714 -20.71 -40.14 9.14
C GLY A 714 -21.36 -38.94 8.45
N LEU A 715 -20.80 -37.75 8.67
CA LEU A 715 -21.16 -36.55 7.91
C LEU A 715 -20.67 -36.65 6.46
N GLY A 716 -21.31 -35.92 5.55
CA GLY A 716 -20.83 -35.78 4.18
C GLY A 716 -19.65 -34.79 4.08
N GLY A 717 -18.99 -34.79 2.93
CA GLY A 717 -18.00 -33.77 2.60
C GLY A 717 -18.62 -32.45 2.15
N GLY A 718 -18.02 -31.32 2.54
CA GLY A 718 -18.37 -30.00 2.01
C GLY A 718 -18.03 -29.89 0.52
N SER A 719 -18.80 -29.12 -0.24
CA SER A 719 -18.55 -28.94 -1.68
C SER A 719 -17.43 -27.93 -1.95
N GLY A 720 -16.75 -28.07 -3.10
CA GLY A 720 -15.74 -27.11 -3.55
C GLY A 720 -16.34 -25.73 -3.82
N GLY A 721 -15.52 -24.69 -3.70
CA GLY A 721 -15.90 -23.28 -3.86
C GLY A 721 -15.78 -22.77 -5.30
N THR A 722 -15.51 -21.47 -5.43
CA THR A 722 -15.44 -20.74 -6.70
C THR A 722 -14.14 -19.97 -6.84
N ILE A 723 -13.52 -20.05 -8.03
CA ILE A 723 -12.39 -19.21 -8.44
C ILE A 723 -12.73 -18.54 -9.79
N LEU A 724 -12.88 -17.22 -9.79
CA LEU A 724 -13.21 -16.39 -10.95
C LEU A 724 -12.07 -15.41 -11.23
N LEU A 725 -11.45 -15.50 -12.41
CA LEU A 725 -10.23 -14.74 -12.72
C LEU A 725 -10.43 -13.92 -14.01
N PHE A 726 -10.33 -12.59 -13.92
CA PHE A 726 -10.31 -11.63 -15.03
C PHE A 726 -8.87 -11.18 -15.29
N LEU A 727 -8.25 -11.61 -16.39
CA LEU A 727 -6.82 -11.40 -16.64
C LEU A 727 -6.45 -11.27 -18.13
N GLN A 728 -5.21 -10.90 -18.39
CA GLN A 728 -4.55 -10.95 -19.70
C GLN A 728 -3.60 -12.17 -19.81
N GLU A 729 -2.77 -12.44 -18.79
CA GLU A 729 -1.76 -13.51 -18.81
C GLU A 729 -1.72 -14.36 -17.53
N LEU A 730 -1.63 -15.69 -17.69
CA LEU A 730 -1.46 -16.67 -16.61
C LEU A 730 -0.13 -17.43 -16.75
N VAL A 731 0.62 -17.53 -15.65
CA VAL A 731 1.72 -18.47 -15.49
C VAL A 731 1.41 -19.38 -14.30
N LEU A 732 1.39 -20.69 -14.55
CA LEU A 732 1.16 -21.75 -13.55
C LEU A 732 2.40 -22.66 -13.56
N ALA A 733 3.38 -22.38 -12.69
CA ALA A 733 4.70 -23.01 -12.73
C ALA A 733 4.70 -24.48 -12.27
N ASP A 734 5.78 -25.21 -12.55
CA ASP A 734 5.91 -26.63 -12.22
C ASP A 734 5.73 -26.87 -10.70
N ASN A 735 4.92 -27.87 -10.33
CA ASN A 735 4.48 -28.20 -8.96
C ASN A 735 3.47 -27.22 -8.31
N SER A 736 3.10 -26.11 -8.96
CA SER A 736 2.03 -25.24 -8.45
C SER A 736 0.65 -25.90 -8.54
N CYS A 737 -0.30 -25.41 -7.75
CA CYS A 737 -1.62 -26.05 -7.60
C CYS A 737 -2.77 -25.04 -7.44
N LEU A 738 -3.72 -25.10 -8.37
CA LEU A 738 -5.00 -24.40 -8.34
C LEU A 738 -6.12 -25.42 -8.04
N SER A 739 -6.83 -25.31 -6.92
CA SER A 739 -7.81 -26.33 -6.50
C SER A 739 -9.15 -25.81 -6.01
N VAL A 740 -10.21 -26.52 -6.40
CA VAL A 740 -11.61 -26.34 -5.97
C VAL A 740 -12.23 -27.68 -5.57
N LEU A 741 -11.47 -28.52 -4.86
CA LEU A 741 -11.84 -29.91 -4.62
C LEU A 741 -13.07 -30.05 -3.71
N GLY A 742 -13.84 -31.11 -3.93
CA GLY A 742 -14.84 -31.55 -2.96
C GLY A 742 -14.18 -32.19 -1.73
N GLY A 743 -14.71 -31.91 -0.54
CA GLY A 743 -14.26 -32.50 0.71
C GLY A 743 -14.59 -33.99 0.82
N SER A 744 -13.80 -34.75 1.58
CA SER A 744 -14.03 -36.19 1.80
C SER A 744 -15.10 -36.45 2.87
N GLY A 745 -15.96 -37.43 2.60
CA GLY A 745 -17.02 -37.88 3.50
C GLY A 745 -16.48 -38.68 4.68
N GLY A 746 -17.17 -38.56 5.82
CA GLY A 746 -16.71 -39.10 7.10
C GLY A 746 -16.72 -40.64 7.18
N PRO A 747 -15.88 -41.22 8.06
CA PRO A 747 -15.52 -42.64 8.06
C PRO A 747 -16.65 -43.64 8.36
N LEU A 748 -17.86 -43.18 8.66
CA LEU A 748 -19.01 -44.02 8.99
C LEU A 748 -20.13 -43.88 7.94
N GLY A 749 -19.78 -43.94 6.65
CA GLY A 749 -20.76 -43.93 5.55
C GLY A 749 -20.95 -42.60 4.82
N GLY A 750 -20.10 -41.60 5.08
CA GLY A 750 -20.26 -40.26 4.52
C GLY A 750 -20.03 -40.21 3.01
N GLY A 751 -20.91 -39.50 2.30
CA GLY A 751 -20.74 -39.20 0.87
C GLY A 751 -19.74 -38.05 0.63
N GLY A 752 -18.96 -38.12 -0.45
CA GLY A 752 -17.99 -37.06 -0.80
C GLY A 752 -18.66 -35.80 -1.37
N GLY A 753 -18.10 -34.62 -1.11
CA GLY A 753 -18.61 -33.35 -1.65
C GLY A 753 -18.37 -33.22 -3.17
N GLY A 754 -19.24 -32.49 -3.87
CA GLY A 754 -19.04 -32.14 -5.27
C GLY A 754 -17.85 -31.19 -5.49
N GLY A 755 -17.16 -31.33 -6.62
CA GLY A 755 -16.05 -30.44 -6.99
C GLY A 755 -16.55 -29.10 -7.53
N GLY A 756 -15.91 -28.00 -7.14
CA GLY A 756 -16.34 -26.62 -7.38
C GLY A 756 -16.07 -26.07 -8.79
N ARG A 757 -15.94 -24.74 -8.91
CA ARG A 757 -15.89 -24.03 -10.21
C ARG A 757 -14.65 -23.16 -10.37
N VAL A 758 -14.03 -23.22 -11.55
CA VAL A 758 -12.97 -22.31 -12.00
C VAL A 758 -13.37 -21.70 -13.34
N HIS A 759 -13.31 -20.37 -13.48
CA HIS A 759 -13.51 -19.69 -14.76
C HIS A 759 -12.40 -18.68 -15.07
N PHE A 760 -11.85 -18.78 -16.28
CA PHE A 760 -10.85 -17.84 -16.81
C PHE A 760 -11.49 -16.85 -17.81
N HIS A 761 -11.77 -15.64 -17.32
CA HIS A 761 -12.33 -14.55 -18.12
C HIS A 761 -11.24 -13.73 -18.80
N TRP A 762 -10.73 -14.22 -19.92
CA TRP A 762 -9.67 -13.55 -20.69
C TRP A 762 -10.10 -12.15 -21.17
N SER A 763 -9.15 -11.22 -21.17
CA SER A 763 -9.30 -9.88 -21.73
C SER A 763 -8.22 -9.64 -22.77
N LYS A 764 -8.58 -8.95 -23.86
CA LYS A 764 -7.70 -8.68 -25.01
C LYS A 764 -7.00 -9.94 -25.57
N ILE A 765 -7.79 -10.92 -26.03
CA ILE A 765 -7.23 -12.04 -26.80
C ILE A 765 -6.83 -11.49 -28.18
N GLU A 766 -5.54 -11.26 -28.40
CA GLU A 766 -4.97 -10.88 -29.70
C GLU A 766 -5.07 -12.06 -30.69
N SER A 767 -5.07 -11.80 -32.00
CA SER A 767 -5.37 -12.83 -33.01
C SER A 767 -4.62 -12.59 -34.33
N GLY A 768 -4.40 -13.65 -35.11
CA GLY A 768 -3.50 -13.61 -36.27
C GLY A 768 -2.04 -13.39 -35.86
N ASP A 769 -1.30 -12.57 -36.61
CA ASP A 769 0.14 -12.35 -36.41
C ASP A 769 0.50 -11.73 -35.03
N GLU A 770 -0.47 -11.07 -34.38
CA GLU A 770 -0.33 -10.51 -33.03
C GLU A 770 -0.60 -11.52 -31.91
N TYR A 771 -1.07 -12.75 -32.20
CA TYR A 771 -1.40 -13.72 -31.14
C TYR A 771 -0.21 -14.12 -30.26
N PHE A 772 -0.41 -14.00 -28.95
CA PHE A 772 0.43 -14.58 -27.90
C PHE A 772 -0.41 -15.51 -27.00
N PRO A 773 0.18 -16.60 -26.46
CA PRO A 773 -0.54 -17.54 -25.61
C PRO A 773 -0.87 -16.91 -24.25
N VAL A 774 -2.16 -16.79 -23.94
CA VAL A 774 -2.65 -16.19 -22.68
C VAL A 774 -2.35 -16.99 -21.42
N ALA A 775 -1.88 -18.25 -21.54
CA ALA A 775 -1.55 -19.11 -20.42
C ALA A 775 -0.35 -20.04 -20.67
N SER A 776 0.57 -20.09 -19.71
CA SER A 776 1.61 -21.12 -19.57
C SER A 776 1.30 -22.05 -18.39
N ILE A 777 1.34 -23.36 -18.61
CA ILE A 777 0.78 -24.37 -17.69
C ILE A 777 1.76 -25.54 -17.53
N GLY A 778 2.48 -25.55 -16.40
CA GLY A 778 3.26 -26.70 -15.90
C GLY A 778 2.71 -27.28 -14.58
N GLY A 779 1.98 -26.46 -13.81
CA GLY A 779 1.28 -26.91 -12.59
C GLY A 779 -0.07 -27.60 -12.83
N SER A 780 -0.78 -27.86 -11.73
CA SER A 780 -2.04 -28.64 -11.70
C SER A 780 -3.27 -27.77 -11.46
N ILE A 781 -4.39 -28.11 -12.12
CA ILE A 781 -5.72 -27.49 -11.92
C ILE A 781 -6.71 -28.61 -11.57
N ASN A 782 -7.23 -28.59 -10.35
CA ASN A 782 -7.96 -29.71 -9.75
C ASN A 782 -9.39 -29.33 -9.34
N SER A 783 -10.39 -29.94 -9.99
CA SER A 783 -11.83 -29.73 -9.73
C SER A 783 -12.61 -31.02 -9.42
N SER A 784 -11.96 -32.13 -9.05
CA SER A 784 -12.67 -33.38 -8.75
C SER A 784 -13.52 -33.30 -7.48
N GLY A 785 -14.59 -34.09 -7.44
CA GLY A 785 -15.34 -34.34 -6.20
C GLY A 785 -14.50 -35.12 -5.18
N GLY A 786 -14.94 -35.07 -3.93
CA GLY A 786 -14.30 -35.73 -2.80
C GLY A 786 -14.63 -37.22 -2.71
N ALA A 787 -13.86 -37.95 -1.91
CA ALA A 787 -14.06 -39.38 -1.68
C ALA A 787 -15.27 -39.63 -0.77
N GLY A 788 -16.09 -40.62 -1.13
CA GLY A 788 -17.04 -41.25 -0.21
C GLY A 788 -16.37 -42.36 0.60
N ASN A 789 -16.94 -42.71 1.76
CA ASN A 789 -16.32 -43.66 2.68
C ASN A 789 -17.33 -44.70 3.21
N ASN A 790 -16.87 -45.92 3.50
CA ASN A 790 -17.66 -47.05 4.03
C ASN A 790 -19.03 -47.28 3.36
N GLY A 791 -19.08 -47.16 2.03
CA GLY A 791 -20.30 -47.34 1.22
C GLY A 791 -20.92 -46.04 0.71
N GLY A 792 -20.52 -44.88 1.26
CA GLY A 792 -20.82 -43.58 0.67
C GLY A 792 -20.17 -43.41 -0.71
N LEU A 793 -20.86 -42.72 -1.61
CA LEU A 793 -20.41 -42.48 -2.98
C LEU A 793 -19.46 -41.27 -3.07
N PHE A 794 -18.63 -41.26 -4.12
CA PHE A 794 -17.80 -40.12 -4.50
C PHE A 794 -18.68 -38.97 -5.01
N GLY A 795 -18.23 -37.73 -4.81
CA GLY A 795 -18.82 -36.56 -5.46
C GLY A 795 -18.47 -36.48 -6.94
N GLU A 796 -19.33 -35.86 -7.75
CA GLU A 796 -19.03 -35.56 -9.15
C GLU A 796 -17.94 -34.48 -9.27
N GLY A 797 -17.22 -34.50 -10.39
CA GLY A 797 -16.29 -33.44 -10.76
C GLY A 797 -16.98 -32.13 -11.13
N GLY A 798 -16.32 -31.02 -10.80
CA GLY A 798 -16.71 -29.66 -11.12
C GLY A 798 -16.18 -29.15 -12.46
N THR A 799 -16.43 -27.87 -12.74
CA THR A 799 -16.20 -27.25 -14.05
C THR A 799 -14.97 -26.35 -14.08
N VAL A 800 -14.14 -26.48 -15.12
CA VAL A 800 -13.03 -25.57 -15.43
C VAL A 800 -13.29 -24.96 -16.82
N THR A 801 -13.84 -23.75 -16.85
CA THR A 801 -14.28 -23.05 -18.07
C THR A 801 -13.38 -21.86 -18.38
N GLY A 802 -13.50 -21.34 -19.60
CA GLY A 802 -12.83 -20.12 -20.02
C GLY A 802 -13.67 -19.40 -21.06
N LYS A 803 -13.46 -18.10 -21.19
CA LYS A 803 -14.20 -17.24 -22.12
C LYS A 803 -14.23 -17.79 -23.55
N THR A 804 -15.29 -17.46 -24.28
CA THR A 804 -15.44 -17.77 -25.72
C THR A 804 -14.24 -17.26 -26.53
N CYS A 805 -13.53 -18.17 -27.17
CA CYS A 805 -12.35 -17.82 -27.96
C CYS A 805 -12.74 -17.22 -29.34
N PRO A 806 -11.91 -16.31 -29.89
CA PRO A 806 -12.08 -15.80 -31.24
C PRO A 806 -11.75 -16.86 -32.30
N LYS A 807 -12.02 -16.51 -33.56
CA LYS A 807 -11.77 -17.35 -34.75
C LYS A 807 -10.32 -17.84 -34.80
N GLY A 808 -10.13 -19.10 -35.21
CA GLY A 808 -8.81 -19.77 -35.22
C GLY A 808 -8.32 -20.34 -33.88
N LEU A 809 -8.93 -19.97 -32.74
CA LEU A 809 -8.51 -20.40 -31.39
C LEU A 809 -9.57 -21.27 -30.68
N TYR A 810 -9.18 -22.13 -29.73
CA TYR A 810 -10.09 -23.02 -28.99
C TYR A 810 -9.59 -23.42 -27.58
N GLY A 811 -10.47 -24.08 -26.83
CA GLY A 811 -10.23 -24.58 -25.48
C GLY A 811 -10.24 -23.48 -24.40
N THR A 812 -10.20 -23.88 -23.14
CA THR A 812 -10.21 -23.00 -21.95
C THR A 812 -9.18 -21.86 -22.00
N PHE A 813 -8.07 -22.06 -22.72
CA PHE A 813 -6.91 -21.16 -22.78
C PHE A 813 -6.70 -20.54 -24.18
N CYS A 814 -7.69 -20.62 -25.07
CA CYS A 814 -7.65 -20.10 -26.43
C CYS A 814 -6.33 -20.41 -27.18
N LYS A 815 -6.03 -21.71 -27.28
CA LYS A 815 -4.91 -22.26 -28.04
C LYS A 815 -5.24 -22.30 -29.53
N GLU A 816 -4.22 -22.26 -30.37
CA GLU A 816 -4.35 -22.31 -31.83
C GLU A 816 -4.96 -23.65 -32.29
N CYS A 817 -5.95 -23.62 -33.19
CA CYS A 817 -6.53 -24.83 -33.77
C CYS A 817 -5.44 -25.70 -34.44
N PRO A 818 -5.53 -27.05 -34.40
CA PRO A 818 -4.49 -27.95 -34.93
C PRO A 818 -4.15 -27.71 -36.41
N VAL A 819 -2.88 -27.88 -36.79
CA VAL A 819 -2.41 -27.68 -38.17
C VAL A 819 -3.18 -28.59 -39.14
N GLY A 820 -3.78 -27.99 -40.17
CA GLY A 820 -4.70 -28.69 -41.08
C GLY A 820 -6.18 -28.61 -40.68
N THR A 821 -6.53 -27.78 -39.69
CA THR A 821 -7.91 -27.38 -39.37
C THR A 821 -8.08 -25.86 -39.46
N TYR A 822 -9.33 -25.38 -39.51
CA TYR A 822 -9.71 -23.96 -39.50
C TYR A 822 -10.98 -23.72 -38.70
N LYS A 823 -11.21 -22.48 -38.24
CA LYS A 823 -12.37 -22.11 -37.41
C LYS A 823 -12.90 -20.70 -37.72
N GLU A 824 -14.05 -20.64 -38.38
CA GLU A 824 -14.73 -19.39 -38.80
C GLU A 824 -15.62 -18.76 -37.72
N VAL A 825 -15.95 -19.49 -36.64
CA VAL A 825 -16.91 -19.08 -35.59
C VAL A 825 -16.22 -18.87 -34.25
N GLU A 826 -16.82 -18.03 -33.41
CA GLU A 826 -16.41 -17.82 -32.02
C GLU A 826 -16.97 -18.95 -31.12
N GLY A 827 -16.32 -19.17 -29.98
CA GLY A 827 -16.63 -20.25 -29.04
C GLY A 827 -15.37 -21.01 -28.61
N SER A 828 -15.48 -21.96 -27.70
CA SER A 828 -14.29 -22.61 -27.10
C SER A 828 -14.21 -24.12 -27.32
N ASP A 829 -15.21 -24.76 -27.92
CA ASP A 829 -15.17 -26.20 -28.20
C ASP A 829 -14.12 -26.58 -29.27
N GLU A 830 -13.47 -27.73 -29.10
CA GLU A 830 -12.50 -28.31 -30.05
C GLU A 830 -13.17 -28.78 -31.35
N SER A 831 -14.44 -29.20 -31.28
CA SER A 831 -15.25 -29.59 -32.44
C SER A 831 -15.48 -28.45 -33.45
N LEU A 832 -15.16 -27.21 -33.09
CA LEU A 832 -15.23 -26.03 -33.97
C LEU A 832 -13.96 -25.86 -34.84
N CYS A 833 -12.88 -26.62 -34.59
CA CYS A 833 -11.71 -26.69 -35.47
C CYS A 833 -11.96 -27.71 -36.60
N ILE A 834 -12.52 -27.23 -37.72
CA ILE A 834 -12.97 -28.06 -38.85
C ILE A 834 -11.77 -28.48 -39.73
N PRO A 835 -11.61 -29.75 -40.15
CA PRO A 835 -10.51 -30.17 -41.00
C PRO A 835 -10.58 -29.54 -42.41
N CYS A 836 -9.41 -29.12 -42.91
CA CYS A 836 -9.25 -28.52 -44.23
C CYS A 836 -9.37 -29.57 -45.36
N SER A 837 -10.12 -29.28 -46.43
CA SER A 837 -10.28 -30.24 -47.53
C SER A 837 -8.97 -30.49 -48.30
N PHE A 838 -8.56 -31.76 -48.33
CA PHE A 838 -7.41 -32.24 -49.10
C PHE A 838 -7.59 -32.07 -50.62
N GLU A 839 -8.81 -31.94 -51.14
CA GLU A 839 -9.05 -31.73 -52.58
C GLU A 839 -8.48 -30.40 -53.10
N ARG A 840 -8.21 -29.45 -52.19
CA ARG A 840 -7.61 -28.14 -52.51
C ARG A 840 -6.11 -28.08 -52.19
N LEU A 841 -5.51 -29.18 -51.70
CA LEU A 841 -4.09 -29.28 -51.37
C LEU A 841 -3.34 -29.96 -52.54
N PRO A 842 -2.33 -29.33 -53.16
CA PRO A 842 -1.54 -29.98 -54.20
C PRO A 842 -0.82 -31.22 -53.69
N ASN A 843 -0.72 -32.28 -54.51
CA ASN A 843 -0.11 -33.58 -54.16
C ASN A 843 1.36 -33.54 -53.67
N ARG A 844 2.02 -32.37 -53.67
CA ARG A 844 3.38 -32.15 -53.17
C ARG A 844 3.45 -31.02 -52.13
N ALA A 845 2.34 -30.74 -51.45
CA ALA A 845 2.20 -29.71 -50.43
C ALA A 845 1.75 -30.27 -49.07
N ASN A 846 2.17 -29.61 -47.99
CA ASN A 846 1.68 -29.83 -46.62
C ASN A 846 1.14 -28.52 -46.05
N PHE A 847 0.09 -28.58 -45.23
CA PHE A 847 -0.37 -27.43 -44.44
C PHE A 847 0.75 -26.88 -43.55
N ILE A 848 0.75 -25.57 -43.31
CA ILE A 848 1.73 -24.90 -42.44
C ILE A 848 1.14 -24.51 -41.10
N TYR A 849 2.01 -24.38 -40.10
CA TYR A 849 1.72 -23.64 -38.89
C TYR A 849 1.47 -22.15 -39.23
N VAL A 850 0.51 -21.54 -38.55
CA VAL A 850 0.13 -20.13 -38.66
C VAL A 850 -0.12 -19.62 -37.25
N ARG A 851 0.46 -18.47 -36.90
CA ARG A 851 0.23 -17.83 -35.61
C ARG A 851 -1.22 -17.34 -35.52
N GLY A 852 -1.87 -17.57 -34.37
CA GLY A 852 -3.28 -17.27 -34.14
C GLY A 852 -4.25 -18.29 -34.75
N GLY A 853 -3.74 -19.38 -35.34
CA GLY A 853 -4.55 -20.38 -36.02
C GLY A 853 -5.17 -19.90 -37.34
N VAL A 854 -5.90 -20.80 -38.02
CA VAL A 854 -6.51 -20.52 -39.32
C VAL A 854 -7.99 -20.15 -39.13
N SER A 855 -8.35 -18.91 -39.49
CA SER A 855 -9.72 -18.37 -39.29
C SER A 855 -10.65 -18.58 -40.49
N GLN A 856 -10.12 -18.87 -41.69
CA GLN A 856 -10.91 -19.03 -42.93
C GLN A 856 -10.23 -20.03 -43.91
N PRO A 857 -11.00 -20.73 -44.76
CA PRO A 857 -10.47 -21.53 -45.87
C PRO A 857 -10.21 -20.66 -47.12
N PRO A 858 -9.23 -20.99 -47.98
CA PRO A 858 -8.38 -22.18 -47.93
C PRO A 858 -7.24 -22.05 -46.91
N CYS A 859 -6.99 -23.14 -46.18
CA CYS A 859 -5.93 -23.21 -45.19
C CYS A 859 -4.55 -23.16 -45.88
N PRO A 860 -3.60 -22.35 -45.38
CA PRO A 860 -2.33 -22.15 -46.05
C PRO A 860 -1.43 -23.39 -45.99
N TYR A 861 -0.63 -23.55 -47.04
CA TYR A 861 0.26 -24.69 -47.24
C TYR A 861 1.57 -24.24 -47.88
N ARG A 862 2.59 -25.09 -47.79
CA ARG A 862 3.86 -24.96 -48.52
C ARG A 862 4.17 -26.25 -49.26
N CYS A 863 4.96 -26.14 -50.33
CA CYS A 863 5.49 -27.32 -51.00
C CYS A 863 6.49 -28.07 -50.10
N ILE A 864 6.61 -29.39 -50.27
CA ILE A 864 7.48 -30.25 -49.46
C ILE A 864 8.99 -29.92 -49.62
N SER A 865 9.36 -29.21 -50.69
CA SER A 865 10.73 -28.73 -50.93
C SER A 865 10.72 -27.52 -51.86
N ASP A 866 11.70 -26.61 -51.70
CA ASP A 866 11.89 -25.38 -52.50
C ASP A 866 12.16 -25.64 -54.00
N LYS A 867 12.38 -26.91 -54.38
CA LYS A 867 12.42 -27.38 -55.77
C LYS A 867 11.08 -27.25 -56.50
N TYR A 868 9.99 -27.05 -55.75
CA TYR A 868 8.62 -26.95 -56.25
C TYR A 868 8.06 -25.55 -55.97
N ARG A 869 7.44 -24.93 -56.97
CA ARG A 869 6.90 -23.57 -56.88
C ARG A 869 5.42 -23.55 -56.51
N MET A 870 5.06 -22.66 -55.59
CA MET A 870 3.66 -22.34 -55.27
C MET A 870 3.00 -21.60 -56.45
N PRO A 871 1.68 -21.76 -56.68
CA PRO A 871 0.74 -22.51 -55.84
C PRO A 871 0.79 -24.03 -56.04
N ASN A 872 0.96 -24.53 -57.28
CA ASN A 872 0.66 -25.93 -57.60
C ASN A 872 1.73 -26.96 -57.21
N CYS A 873 2.86 -26.52 -56.64
CA CYS A 873 4.02 -27.36 -56.29
C CYS A 873 4.58 -28.16 -57.49
N TYR A 874 4.64 -27.48 -58.64
CA TYR A 874 5.30 -27.95 -59.86
C TYR A 874 6.79 -27.60 -59.85
N THR A 875 7.60 -28.45 -60.50
CA THR A 875 8.99 -28.13 -60.85
C THR A 875 9.03 -27.03 -61.93
N PRO A 876 10.14 -26.31 -62.12
CA PRO A 876 10.25 -25.29 -63.16
C PRO A 876 10.00 -25.80 -64.60
N LEU A 877 10.21 -27.09 -64.86
CA LEU A 877 9.91 -27.71 -66.16
C LEU A 877 8.41 -28.01 -66.31
N GLU A 878 7.77 -28.56 -65.27
CA GLU A 878 6.31 -28.75 -65.24
C GLU A 878 5.58 -27.39 -65.34
N GLU A 879 6.07 -26.35 -64.65
CA GLU A 879 5.55 -24.98 -64.73
C GLU A 879 5.63 -24.42 -66.16
N LEU A 880 6.79 -24.56 -66.83
CA LEU A 880 6.94 -24.19 -68.25
C LEU A 880 5.96 -24.96 -69.14
N ILE A 881 5.85 -26.28 -68.97
CA ILE A 881 4.94 -27.13 -69.76
C ILE A 881 3.47 -26.68 -69.57
N TYR A 882 3.03 -26.44 -68.34
CA TYR A 882 1.64 -26.05 -68.06
C TYR A 882 1.33 -24.60 -68.43
N THR A 883 2.29 -23.66 -68.40
CA THR A 883 2.07 -22.29 -68.91
C THR A 883 1.78 -22.23 -70.41
N PHE A 884 2.26 -23.20 -71.21
CA PHE A 884 1.88 -23.36 -72.61
C PHE A 884 0.58 -24.16 -72.84
N GLY A 885 -0.18 -24.47 -71.78
CA GLY A 885 -1.42 -25.25 -71.84
C GLY A 885 -1.23 -26.76 -71.62
N GLY A 886 -0.05 -27.20 -71.18
CA GLY A 886 0.25 -28.58 -70.83
C GLY A 886 1.13 -29.32 -71.85
N PRO A 887 1.37 -30.64 -71.64
CA PRO A 887 2.36 -31.41 -72.40
C PRO A 887 2.13 -31.40 -73.92
N TRP A 888 0.87 -31.47 -74.35
CA TRP A 888 0.50 -31.53 -75.77
C TRP A 888 0.80 -30.23 -76.54
N PRO A 889 0.27 -29.06 -76.15
CA PRO A 889 0.61 -27.80 -76.83
C PRO A 889 2.08 -27.39 -76.67
N PHE A 890 2.73 -27.69 -75.52
CA PHE A 890 4.17 -27.43 -75.37
C PHE A 890 5.00 -28.28 -76.36
N SER A 891 4.67 -29.56 -76.54
CA SER A 891 5.33 -30.45 -77.51
C SER A 891 5.10 -29.99 -78.97
N LEU A 892 3.90 -29.51 -79.30
CA LEU A 892 3.60 -28.90 -80.61
C LEU A 892 4.37 -27.60 -80.84
N PHE A 893 4.46 -26.72 -79.84
CA PHE A 893 5.25 -25.50 -79.93
C PHE A 893 6.75 -25.79 -80.10
N LEU A 894 7.28 -26.74 -79.32
CA LEU A 894 8.68 -27.16 -79.39
C LEU A 894 9.01 -27.81 -80.75
N SER A 895 8.12 -28.65 -81.30
CA SER A 895 8.34 -29.25 -82.62
C SER A 895 8.27 -28.21 -83.74
N CYS A 896 7.35 -27.25 -83.67
CA CYS A 896 7.29 -26.12 -84.60
C CYS A 896 8.56 -25.26 -84.53
N LEU A 897 9.06 -24.98 -83.32
CA LEU A 897 10.29 -24.22 -83.11
C LEU A 897 11.54 -24.99 -83.59
N LEU A 898 11.59 -26.32 -83.44
CA LEU A 898 12.64 -27.17 -84.00
C LEU A 898 12.60 -27.23 -85.53
N VAL A 899 11.41 -27.26 -86.13
CA VAL A 899 11.24 -27.15 -87.60
C VAL A 899 11.69 -25.79 -88.11
N LEU A 900 11.32 -24.70 -87.43
CA LEU A 900 11.83 -23.35 -87.73
C LEU A 900 13.36 -23.25 -87.57
N LEU A 901 13.93 -23.88 -86.55
CA LEU A 901 15.38 -23.92 -86.35
C LEU A 901 16.07 -24.73 -87.47
N ALA A 902 15.49 -25.84 -87.91
CA ALA A 902 15.98 -26.62 -89.05
C ALA A 902 15.89 -25.84 -90.38
N LEU A 903 14.84 -25.05 -90.58
CA LEU A 903 14.70 -24.12 -91.72
C LEU A 903 15.72 -22.98 -91.66
N LEU A 904 16.00 -22.41 -90.48
CA LEU A 904 17.07 -21.42 -90.28
C LEU A 904 18.47 -22.01 -90.51
N LEU A 905 18.75 -23.22 -90.01
CA LEU A 905 20.05 -23.87 -90.17
C LEU A 905 20.29 -24.37 -91.61
N SER A 906 19.24 -24.77 -92.33
CA SER A 906 19.35 -25.12 -93.76
C SER A 906 19.50 -23.89 -94.65
N THR A 907 18.79 -22.79 -94.38
CA THR A 907 18.99 -21.52 -95.11
C THR A 907 20.36 -20.89 -94.82
N LEU A 908 20.89 -21.00 -93.59
CA LEU A 908 22.26 -20.60 -93.26
C LEU A 908 23.33 -21.45 -93.95
N ARG A 909 23.10 -22.75 -94.20
CA ARG A 909 24.03 -23.60 -94.98
C ARG A 909 24.11 -23.26 -96.47
N ILE A 910 23.13 -22.54 -97.03
CA ILE A 910 23.03 -22.29 -98.48
C ILE A 910 23.78 -21.00 -98.91
N LYS A 911 24.35 -20.22 -97.98
CA LYS A 911 24.88 -18.87 -98.29
C LYS A 911 26.30 -18.55 -97.78
N LEU A 912 27.19 -19.56 -97.64
CA LEU A 912 28.54 -19.31 -97.08
C LEU A 912 29.69 -20.19 -97.65
N VAL A 913 29.78 -20.33 -98.99
CA VAL A 913 31.03 -20.72 -99.66
C VAL A 913 31.26 -19.91 -100.95
N GLY A 914 32.17 -18.93 -100.87
CA GLY A 914 33.10 -18.47 -101.91
C GLY A 914 32.57 -17.54 -103.01
N SER A 915 33.33 -16.61 -103.59
CA SER A 915 34.68 -16.04 -103.35
C SER A 915 34.74 -14.72 -104.15
N GLY A 916 35.50 -13.65 -103.89
CA GLY A 916 36.53 -13.35 -102.90
C GLY A 916 37.56 -12.36 -103.49
N SER A 917 38.11 -11.44 -102.67
CA SER A 917 39.26 -10.52 -102.95
C SER A 917 39.03 -9.28 -103.87
N SER A 918 39.74 -8.14 -103.72
CA SER A 918 40.39 -7.53 -102.53
C SER A 918 40.87 -6.07 -102.80
N TYR A 919 41.17 -5.35 -101.72
CA TYR A 919 41.95 -4.09 -101.59
C TYR A 919 41.34 -2.76 -102.10
N GLY A 920 41.54 -1.64 -101.38
CA GLY A 920 42.14 -1.54 -100.03
C GLY A 920 42.35 -0.14 -99.46
N ALA A 921 42.84 -0.15 -98.21
CA ALA A 921 43.63 0.87 -97.51
C ALA A 921 43.13 2.34 -97.43
N HIS A 922 42.87 2.78 -96.19
CA HIS A 922 43.73 3.80 -95.58
C HIS A 922 43.79 3.62 -94.05
N SER A 923 44.96 3.89 -93.48
CA SER A 923 45.25 3.85 -92.04
C SER A 923 45.19 5.25 -91.41
N ILE A 924 44.93 5.34 -90.10
CA ILE A 924 45.57 6.31 -89.18
C ILE A 924 45.30 5.90 -87.72
N GLU A 925 46.24 6.23 -86.83
CA GLU A 925 46.21 5.97 -85.39
C GLU A 925 45.70 7.17 -84.59
N HIS A 926 45.13 6.92 -83.41
CA HIS A 926 45.19 7.72 -82.17
C HIS A 926 44.49 6.87 -81.07
N GLN A 927 45.04 6.55 -79.89
CA GLN A 927 46.14 7.06 -79.07
C GLN A 927 45.95 8.46 -78.44
N SER A 928 46.54 8.64 -77.24
CA SER A 928 46.28 9.68 -76.22
C SER A 928 44.87 9.59 -75.57
N HIS A 929 44.65 9.59 -74.25
CA HIS A 929 45.27 10.26 -73.09
C HIS A 929 45.00 11.77 -72.99
N HIS A 930 44.31 12.19 -71.92
CA HIS A 930 44.69 13.26 -70.99
C HIS A 930 43.79 13.11 -69.74
N HIS A 931 44.34 12.75 -68.58
CA HIS A 931 44.95 13.61 -67.55
C HIS A 931 43.93 14.26 -66.58
N PHE A 932 44.22 14.12 -65.30
CA PHE A 932 43.60 14.87 -64.20
C PHE A 932 43.88 16.38 -64.33
N PRO A 933 43.04 17.19 -63.68
CA PRO A 933 43.57 18.22 -62.79
C PRO A 933 43.35 17.84 -61.32
N HIS A 934 44.47 17.68 -60.61
CA HIS A 934 44.55 18.03 -59.18
C HIS A 934 44.28 19.55 -59.08
N LEU A 935 43.74 20.14 -58.01
CA LEU A 935 44.22 20.09 -56.63
C LEU A 935 43.23 20.84 -55.67
N LEU A 936 43.57 20.81 -54.38
CA LEU A 936 43.21 21.76 -53.32
C LEU A 936 41.79 21.76 -52.71
N SER A 937 41.75 22.30 -51.50
CA SER A 937 40.75 22.07 -50.46
C SER A 937 39.78 23.23 -50.27
N LEU A 938 38.59 22.95 -49.73
CA LEU A 938 37.66 23.97 -49.20
C LEU A 938 37.52 23.91 -47.67
N SER A 939 38.52 23.34 -46.98
CA SER A 939 38.99 23.97 -45.75
C SER A 939 39.61 25.32 -46.12
N GLU A 940 39.28 26.35 -45.35
CA GLU A 940 39.68 27.76 -45.57
C GLU A 940 38.98 28.53 -46.70
N VAL A 941 37.65 28.64 -46.60
CA VAL A 941 37.04 29.98 -46.65
C VAL A 941 36.27 30.25 -45.35
N ARG A 942 36.99 30.80 -44.35
CA ARG A 942 36.38 31.58 -43.27
C ARG A 942 35.87 32.91 -43.87
N GLY A 943 34.80 33.55 -43.39
CA GLY A 943 33.90 33.19 -42.29
C GLY A 943 33.39 34.44 -41.55
N ALA A 944 32.12 34.45 -41.14
CA ALA A 944 31.49 35.46 -40.28
C ALA A 944 30.10 34.95 -39.85
N ARG A 945 29.65 35.03 -38.59
CA ARG A 945 30.30 35.35 -37.31
C ARG A 945 29.98 34.24 -36.29
N ALA A 946 30.74 34.18 -35.20
CA ALA A 946 30.30 33.50 -33.99
C ALA A 946 29.51 34.48 -33.12
N GLU A 947 28.32 34.07 -32.67
CA GLU A 947 27.55 34.63 -31.56
C GLU A 947 26.68 33.50 -31.01
N GLU A 948 26.24 33.60 -29.76
CA GLU A 948 26.06 32.42 -28.90
C GLU A 948 24.69 31.72 -29.00
N THR A 949 24.72 30.38 -28.99
CA THR A 949 23.61 29.53 -28.52
C THR A 949 24.17 28.32 -27.75
N GLN A 950 24.44 28.51 -26.46
CA GLN A 950 24.88 27.47 -25.51
C GLN A 950 23.74 26.46 -25.15
N SER A 951 22.83 26.20 -26.09
CA SER A 951 21.48 25.67 -25.85
C SER A 951 21.03 24.62 -26.88
N HIS A 952 21.95 24.04 -27.66
CA HIS A 952 21.64 22.93 -28.57
C HIS A 952 22.36 21.65 -28.11
N VAL A 953 21.59 20.58 -27.88
CA VAL A 953 22.10 19.33 -27.28
C VAL A 953 22.85 18.45 -28.28
N TYR A 954 22.40 18.44 -29.54
CA TYR A 954 23.02 17.65 -30.62
C TYR A 954 22.66 18.25 -31.99
N ARG A 955 23.40 17.87 -33.05
CA ARG A 955 23.08 18.21 -34.45
C ARG A 955 23.02 16.94 -35.29
N MET A 956 21.91 16.73 -35.99
CA MET A 956 21.73 15.63 -36.95
C MET A 956 22.12 16.10 -38.35
N TYR A 957 22.61 15.18 -39.17
CA TYR A 957 23.08 15.45 -40.53
C TYR A 957 22.45 14.46 -41.50
N PHE A 958 21.85 14.97 -42.58
CA PHE A 958 21.32 14.15 -43.66
C PHE A 958 22.45 13.42 -44.42
N MET A 959 22.26 12.13 -44.65
CA MET A 959 23.11 11.28 -45.47
C MET A 959 22.61 11.22 -46.92
N GLY A 960 23.49 10.85 -47.85
CA GLY A 960 23.20 10.71 -49.28
C GLY A 960 23.38 12.00 -50.12
N PRO A 961 23.56 11.87 -51.45
CA PRO A 961 23.87 12.98 -52.37
C PRO A 961 22.63 13.75 -52.87
N ASN A 962 21.45 13.49 -52.29
CA ASN A 962 20.15 14.07 -52.68
C ASN A 962 19.86 13.89 -54.19
N ALA A 963 19.87 12.65 -54.65
CA ALA A 963 19.58 12.26 -56.03
C ALA A 963 18.27 11.46 -56.11
N PHE A 964 17.66 11.36 -57.29
CA PHE A 964 16.42 10.59 -57.49
C PHE A 964 16.55 9.08 -57.20
N ARG A 965 17.77 8.53 -57.14
CA ARG A 965 18.05 7.14 -56.71
C ARG A 965 18.45 7.02 -55.23
N GLU A 966 18.82 8.12 -54.60
CA GLU A 966 19.36 8.18 -53.24
C GLU A 966 19.00 9.56 -52.64
N PRO A 967 17.77 9.71 -52.11
CA PRO A 967 17.35 10.95 -51.47
C PRO A 967 18.17 11.21 -50.20
N TRP A 968 18.03 12.42 -49.66
CA TRP A 968 18.48 12.63 -48.29
C TRP A 968 17.71 11.73 -47.33
N HIS A 969 18.41 11.18 -46.36
CA HIS A 969 17.83 10.35 -45.30
C HIS A 969 18.62 10.53 -44.00
N LEU A 970 18.00 10.18 -42.88
CA LEU A 970 18.64 10.04 -41.58
C LEU A 970 18.75 8.55 -41.21
N PRO A 971 19.80 8.13 -40.49
CA PRO A 971 20.00 6.74 -40.11
C PRO A 971 19.03 6.28 -39.02
N TYR A 972 18.61 5.01 -39.09
CA TYR A 972 17.82 4.33 -38.07
C TYR A 972 18.70 3.90 -36.90
N SER A 973 18.94 4.83 -35.97
CA SER A 973 19.31 4.61 -34.57
C SER A 973 19.62 5.96 -33.92
N PRO A 974 19.24 6.19 -32.65
CA PRO A 974 19.66 7.39 -31.93
C PRO A 974 21.18 7.34 -31.69
N PRO A 975 21.97 8.33 -32.13
CA PRO A 975 23.40 8.37 -31.86
C PRO A 975 23.70 8.30 -30.35
N ASN A 976 24.81 7.67 -29.97
CA ASN A 976 25.18 7.44 -28.56
C ASN A 976 25.18 8.71 -27.68
N ALA A 977 25.37 9.89 -28.28
CA ALA A 977 25.31 11.18 -27.60
C ALA A 977 23.88 11.60 -27.15
N ILE A 978 22.82 10.95 -27.65
CA ILE A 978 21.42 11.28 -27.33
C ILE A 978 20.56 10.05 -26.93
N ILE A 979 21.07 8.83 -26.99
CA ILE A 979 20.31 7.60 -26.72
C ILE A 979 19.66 7.57 -25.31
N GLU A 980 20.27 8.23 -24.32
CA GLU A 980 19.73 8.32 -22.96
C GLU A 980 18.57 9.32 -22.81
N ILE A 981 18.47 10.32 -23.69
CA ILE A 981 17.49 11.42 -23.61
C ILE A 981 16.32 11.27 -24.61
N VAL A 982 16.34 10.25 -25.46
CA VAL A 982 15.33 10.00 -26.50
C VAL A 982 14.69 8.61 -26.32
N TYR A 983 13.39 8.48 -26.57
CA TYR A 983 12.70 7.19 -26.74
C TYR A 983 12.95 6.65 -28.15
N GLU A 984 13.55 5.47 -28.27
CA GLU A 984 14.00 4.91 -29.54
C GLU A 984 12.85 4.68 -30.55
N ASP A 985 11.72 4.12 -30.12
CA ASP A 985 10.55 3.89 -31.00
C ASP A 985 9.92 5.18 -31.54
N ALA A 986 10.00 6.27 -30.76
CA ALA A 986 9.49 7.58 -31.16
C ALA A 986 10.54 8.36 -31.97
N PHE A 987 11.83 8.08 -31.77
CA PHE A 987 12.88 8.56 -32.66
C PHE A 987 12.75 7.93 -34.04
N ASN A 988 12.65 6.59 -34.11
CA ASN A 988 12.57 5.87 -35.37
C ASN A 988 11.35 6.30 -36.21
N ARG A 989 10.19 6.54 -35.58
CA ARG A 989 9.01 7.14 -36.24
C ARG A 989 9.27 8.54 -36.82
N PHE A 990 9.95 9.41 -36.06
CA PHE A 990 10.38 10.72 -36.57
C PHE A 990 11.37 10.60 -37.74
N ILE A 991 12.23 9.59 -37.74
CA ILE A 991 13.12 9.27 -38.85
C ILE A 991 12.32 8.76 -40.07
N ASP A 992 11.32 7.91 -39.89
CA ASP A 992 10.40 7.48 -40.96
C ASP A 992 9.68 8.67 -41.60
N GLU A 993 9.09 9.55 -40.79
CA GLU A 993 8.39 10.74 -41.26
C GLU A 993 9.33 11.67 -42.06
N ILE A 994 10.49 12.04 -41.51
CA ILE A 994 11.46 12.88 -42.23
C ILE A 994 11.98 12.20 -43.51
N ASN A 995 12.28 10.90 -43.47
CA ASN A 995 12.74 10.16 -44.64
C ASN A 995 11.64 10.13 -45.74
N SER A 996 10.37 10.00 -45.36
CA SER A 996 9.24 10.09 -46.30
C SER A 996 9.12 11.49 -46.93
N VAL A 997 9.28 12.57 -46.15
CA VAL A 997 9.27 13.95 -46.65
C VAL A 997 10.45 14.22 -47.59
N ALA A 998 11.60 13.60 -47.34
CA ALA A 998 12.81 13.74 -48.16
C ALA A 998 12.81 12.88 -49.45
N ALA A 999 12.11 11.75 -49.47
CA ALA A 999 12.05 10.82 -50.62
C ALA A 999 11.46 11.45 -51.90
N TYR A 1000 11.97 11.06 -53.07
CA TYR A 1000 11.42 11.53 -54.36
C TYR A 1000 10.36 10.57 -54.90
N ASP A 1001 9.28 11.11 -55.49
CA ASP A 1001 8.30 10.28 -56.17
C ASP A 1001 8.94 9.64 -57.42
N TRP A 1002 8.55 8.40 -57.74
CA TRP A 1002 9.08 7.64 -58.87
C TRP A 1002 8.96 8.37 -60.22
N TRP A 1003 7.89 9.15 -60.41
CA TRP A 1003 7.63 9.91 -61.64
C TRP A 1003 8.62 11.07 -61.83
N GLU A 1004 9.19 11.64 -60.76
CA GLU A 1004 10.16 12.74 -60.85
C GLU A 1004 11.46 12.29 -61.50
N GLY A 1005 11.92 11.08 -61.15
CA GLY A 1005 13.09 10.44 -61.75
C GLY A 1005 12.88 10.19 -63.25
N SER A 1006 11.69 9.72 -63.64
CA SER A 1006 11.30 9.52 -65.02
C SER A 1006 11.27 10.84 -65.81
N VAL A 1007 10.66 11.90 -65.27
CA VAL A 1007 10.65 13.24 -65.90
C VAL A 1007 12.07 13.78 -66.05
N HIS A 1008 12.93 13.66 -65.03
CA HIS A 1008 14.33 14.08 -65.15
C HIS A 1008 15.11 13.25 -66.19
N SER A 1009 14.84 11.94 -66.31
CA SER A 1009 15.47 11.07 -67.31
C SER A 1009 15.03 11.40 -68.74
N ILE A 1010 13.74 11.73 -68.94
CA ILE A 1010 13.23 12.15 -70.25
C ILE A 1010 13.83 13.52 -70.63
N LEU A 1011 13.82 14.48 -69.70
CA LEU A 1011 14.42 15.79 -69.91
C LEU A 1011 15.94 15.71 -70.14
N SER A 1012 16.66 14.79 -69.51
CA SER A 1012 18.12 14.70 -69.68
C SER A 1012 18.55 14.25 -71.07
N VAL A 1013 17.68 13.50 -71.77
CA VAL A 1013 17.86 13.12 -73.19
C VAL A 1013 17.39 14.22 -74.14
N LEU A 1014 16.25 14.88 -73.85
CA LEU A 1014 15.64 15.85 -74.77
C LEU A 1014 16.18 17.29 -74.63
N ALA A 1015 16.53 17.72 -73.42
CA ALA A 1015 16.90 19.11 -73.11
C ALA A 1015 17.71 19.20 -71.79
N TYR A 1016 18.98 18.80 -71.83
CA TYR A 1016 19.84 18.72 -70.64
C TYR A 1016 19.86 19.98 -69.73
N PRO A 1017 19.92 21.24 -70.25
CA PRO A 1017 19.85 22.43 -69.40
C PRO A 1017 18.54 22.55 -68.60
N CYS A 1018 17.42 22.17 -69.23
CA CYS A 1018 16.11 22.11 -68.59
C CYS A 1018 16.06 20.98 -67.54
N ALA A 1019 16.67 19.82 -67.82
CA ALA A 1019 16.78 18.71 -66.88
C ALA A 1019 17.58 19.08 -65.61
N TRP A 1020 18.66 19.85 -65.77
CA TRP A 1020 19.46 20.37 -64.66
C TRP A 1020 18.68 21.40 -63.85
N SER A 1021 18.03 22.37 -64.51
CA SER A 1021 17.20 23.39 -63.86
C SER A 1021 16.03 22.75 -63.07
N TRP A 1022 15.33 21.80 -63.67
CA TRP A 1022 14.27 21.00 -63.03
C TRP A 1022 14.76 20.28 -61.77
N LYS A 1023 15.93 19.62 -61.83
CA LYS A 1023 16.54 18.94 -60.69
C LYS A 1023 16.90 19.91 -59.56
N GLN A 1024 17.42 21.09 -59.87
CA GLN A 1024 17.70 22.12 -58.85
C GLN A 1024 16.41 22.70 -58.25
N TRP A 1025 15.37 22.88 -59.05
CA TRP A 1025 14.06 23.34 -58.56
C TRP A 1025 13.40 22.33 -57.62
N ARG A 1026 13.35 21.03 -57.97
CA ARG A 1026 12.82 19.98 -57.09
C ARG A 1026 13.62 19.87 -55.78
N ARG A 1027 14.95 19.95 -55.83
CA ARG A 1027 15.81 20.00 -54.63
C ARG A 1027 15.48 21.18 -53.71
N ARG A 1028 15.30 22.39 -54.25
CA ARG A 1028 14.90 23.58 -53.48
C ARG A 1028 13.51 23.41 -52.85
N ASN A 1029 12.55 22.85 -53.59
CA ASN A 1029 11.20 22.58 -53.09
C ASN A 1029 11.19 21.53 -51.95
N LYS A 1030 12.05 20.50 -52.01
CA LYS A 1030 12.24 19.55 -50.91
C LYS A 1030 12.88 20.19 -49.67
N ILE A 1031 13.84 21.10 -49.83
CA ILE A 1031 14.40 21.87 -48.70
C ILE A 1031 13.30 22.68 -48.00
N HIS A 1032 12.43 23.37 -48.75
CA HIS A 1032 11.32 24.12 -48.15
C HIS A 1032 10.40 23.21 -47.33
N ARG A 1033 9.96 22.08 -47.90
CA ARG A 1033 9.09 21.12 -47.18
C ARG A 1033 9.72 20.55 -45.91
N LEU A 1034 11.03 20.29 -45.90
CA LEU A 1034 11.73 19.85 -44.69
C LEU A 1034 11.83 20.96 -43.63
N GLN A 1035 12.05 22.21 -44.04
CA GLN A 1035 12.02 23.37 -43.13
C GLN A 1035 10.62 23.64 -42.57
N GLU A 1036 9.59 23.39 -43.37
CA GLU A 1036 8.18 23.54 -43.04
C GLU A 1036 7.76 22.47 -42.03
N TYR A 1037 7.96 21.17 -42.32
CA TYR A 1037 7.69 20.05 -41.41
C TYR A 1037 8.33 20.23 -40.02
N VAL A 1038 9.62 20.62 -39.95
CA VAL A 1038 10.32 20.86 -38.67
C VAL A 1038 9.76 22.06 -37.89
N LYS A 1039 9.08 23.00 -38.55
CA LYS A 1039 8.47 24.19 -37.93
C LYS A 1039 7.02 23.97 -37.51
N SER A 1040 6.19 23.38 -38.38
CA SER A 1040 4.76 23.16 -38.15
C SER A 1040 4.50 21.83 -37.44
N GLU A 1041 4.86 20.72 -38.09
CA GLU A 1041 4.35 19.37 -37.82
C GLU A 1041 5.11 18.62 -36.72
N TYR A 1042 6.42 18.84 -36.59
CA TYR A 1042 7.21 18.14 -35.55
C TYR A 1042 6.76 18.48 -34.12
N ASP A 1043 6.54 17.42 -33.32
CA ASP A 1043 5.89 17.47 -32.00
C ASP A 1043 6.83 17.27 -30.81
N HIS A 1044 8.10 16.93 -31.07
CA HIS A 1044 9.14 16.63 -30.07
C HIS A 1044 8.81 15.44 -29.13
N SER A 1045 7.89 14.55 -29.52
CA SER A 1045 7.48 13.36 -28.75
C SER A 1045 8.65 12.45 -28.38
N CYS A 1046 9.70 12.37 -29.21
CA CYS A 1046 10.84 11.50 -28.97
C CYS A 1046 11.62 11.86 -27.69
N LEU A 1047 11.59 13.11 -27.19
CA LEU A 1047 12.35 13.51 -26.00
C LEU A 1047 11.75 12.92 -24.71
N ARG A 1048 12.61 12.33 -23.85
CA ARG A 1048 12.18 11.71 -22.57
C ARG A 1048 11.79 12.70 -21.48
N SER A 1049 12.38 13.90 -21.46
CA SER A 1049 12.16 14.86 -20.37
C SER A 1049 10.89 15.70 -20.57
N CYS A 1050 9.98 15.63 -19.60
CA CYS A 1050 8.78 16.47 -19.55
C CYS A 1050 9.11 17.97 -19.53
N ARG A 1051 10.24 18.36 -18.92
CA ARG A 1051 10.66 19.77 -18.83
C ARG A 1051 11.03 20.35 -20.19
N SER A 1052 11.66 19.57 -21.08
CA SER A 1052 11.94 20.00 -22.46
C SER A 1052 10.69 20.01 -23.34
N ARG A 1053 9.76 19.06 -23.17
CA ARG A 1053 8.47 19.04 -23.89
C ARG A 1053 7.62 20.27 -23.57
N ALA A 1054 7.61 20.72 -22.30
CA ALA A 1054 6.89 21.92 -21.88
C ALA A 1054 7.52 23.21 -22.43
N LEU A 1055 8.85 23.33 -22.36
CA LEU A 1055 9.59 24.54 -22.74
C LEU A 1055 9.36 24.96 -24.20
N TYR A 1056 9.33 24.02 -25.14
CA TYR A 1056 9.15 24.34 -26.55
C TYR A 1056 7.68 24.61 -26.93
N LYS A 1057 6.70 24.06 -26.18
CA LYS A 1057 5.28 24.40 -26.39
C LYS A 1057 5.01 25.88 -26.10
N GLY A 1058 5.61 26.43 -25.04
CA GLY A 1058 5.58 27.86 -24.73
C GLY A 1058 6.49 28.74 -25.61
N MET A 1059 7.01 28.23 -26.72
CA MET A 1059 7.73 28.98 -27.76
C MET A 1059 7.03 28.92 -29.13
N LYS A 1060 5.84 28.30 -29.20
CA LYS A 1060 5.02 28.17 -30.43
C LYS A 1060 3.79 29.10 -30.44
N ASP A 1061 3.59 29.83 -29.34
CA ASP A 1061 2.61 30.92 -29.13
C ASP A 1061 3.29 32.29 -29.28
#